data_AF-F3BDB8-F1
#
_entry.id   AF-F3BDB8-F1
#
_cell.length_a   1.000
_cell.length_b   1.000
_cell.length_c   1.000
_cell.angle_alpha   90.00
_cell.angle_beta   90.00
_cell.angle_gamma   90.00
#
_symmetry.space_group_name_H-M   'P 1'
#
loop_
_entity.id
_entity.type
_entity.pdbx_description
1 polymer ?
#
loop_
_entity_poly.entity_id
_entity_poly.type
_entity_poly.pdbx_seq_one_letter_code
_entity_poly.pdbx_strand_id
1 'polypeptide(L)'
;MKRKQKTLLSFLMIMAMLLVNAPQVQAENNNPYANWDTIKVFETTDVHGYITDVSTYKEETFQYRLAYIAKLVNDARANSEYEGVLLLDGGDIYQSTPHSNLTFGAPMRAAYDKMKYDAVALGNHEFDWDVKKYAADEKGTMAPYEIGNYKGDSDIPVLANNLYYKENGQRVPFTQDYTVVKKGKYDIAIVGYVEDYSNDIKASQIAPYKIDGDLNKLSERTKEVKEKTKADVVMVLAHGEPGPIAEAMNPDVVDLVLGGHSHEKNVGTAKNGIDYIQGNSKAYGYATAEVKINPENNDVEVIDPTYVDTTAKENLQNLYYQNGNNPHLDKEITKISQAAWDEVKDEMYEVLCTVDKNITKTPIQEGTTTSIAGNWLAGLMLDATKEQNTVAAFTNSGGIRSDILLEEGASTRNVTVADIYTITPFGNRLYTYEITGKQMAQQLENALLGTKDSSNFGDQFSGITATYEKVNGKVKVTSITTDRGEPISIYDTEKKYPVCVNEYCATLEGSVFKELKPIVSPDDAPIDNLSAIQALRDRREAQGLKMELDTKVRAIEQPAGTYLAEEITRLEKDAQAYRVETVKSSDTEKIRLLDEKGKELLANPDISEEQKNQVNKVLEHTKALLERISMAQQALQTENIKKADKINTDNVKVTDKTVLENAKRDLETAEKLYKQNYTEEELAQLKTKLQQVQKNLDAIKKMQNTHAPENNGGGAVNPKTADATQVTIWLIMMMAATGSLTALRYKKKN
;
A
#
# COMPACT_ATOMS: atom_id res chain seq x y z
N MET A 1 71.78 -10.59 54.87
CA MET A 1 71.12 -10.83 53.56
C MET A 1 71.90 -10.22 52.38
N LYS A 2 73.19 -10.53 52.18
CA LYS A 2 74.00 -9.97 51.07
C LYS A 2 74.77 -11.01 50.23
N ARG A 3 74.47 -12.30 50.38
CA ARG A 3 75.15 -13.40 49.64
C ARG A 3 74.26 -14.19 48.67
N LYS A 4 72.94 -13.93 48.61
CA LYS A 4 72.00 -14.59 47.67
C LYS A 4 71.58 -13.73 46.47
N GLN A 5 72.02 -12.48 46.36
CA GLN A 5 71.70 -11.60 45.21
C GLN A 5 72.79 -11.53 44.12
N LYS A 6 74.01 -12.04 44.37
CA LYS A 6 75.09 -12.00 43.37
C LYS A 6 75.13 -13.20 42.42
N THR A 7 74.44 -14.28 42.73
CA THR A 7 74.34 -15.48 41.86
C THR A 7 73.16 -15.43 40.89
N LEU A 8 72.19 -14.54 41.10
CA LEU A 8 71.03 -14.40 40.22
C LEU A 8 71.28 -13.40 39.07
N LEU A 9 72.13 -12.37 39.27
CA LEU A 9 72.46 -11.40 38.22
C LEU A 9 73.44 -11.95 37.16
N SER A 10 74.34 -12.86 37.53
CA SER A 10 75.31 -13.46 36.60
C SER A 10 74.70 -14.52 35.69
N PHE A 11 73.60 -15.16 36.09
CA PHE A 11 72.85 -16.09 35.22
C PHE A 11 71.96 -15.36 34.20
N LEU A 12 71.42 -14.19 34.56
CA LEU A 12 70.59 -13.36 33.67
C LEU A 12 71.41 -12.64 32.59
N MET A 13 72.67 -12.24 32.86
CA MET A 13 73.54 -11.62 31.83
C MET A 13 74.12 -12.61 30.81
N ILE A 14 74.35 -13.88 31.18
CA ILE A 14 74.85 -14.89 30.23
C ILE A 14 73.73 -15.39 29.32
N MET A 15 72.48 -15.43 29.81
CA MET A 15 71.32 -15.79 28.99
C MET A 15 70.90 -14.67 28.01
N ALA A 16 71.22 -13.41 28.31
CA ALA A 16 71.01 -12.28 27.39
C ALA A 16 72.07 -12.19 26.26
N MET A 17 73.30 -12.69 26.47
CA MET A 17 74.35 -12.70 25.43
C MET A 17 74.29 -13.92 24.48
N LEU A 18 73.53 -14.98 24.82
CA LEU A 18 73.33 -16.15 23.95
C LEU A 18 72.12 -16.04 23.01
N LEU A 19 71.33 -14.96 23.10
CA LEU A 19 70.18 -14.71 22.23
C LEU A 19 70.50 -13.84 21.00
N VAL A 20 71.76 -13.45 20.77
CA VAL A 20 72.15 -12.55 19.66
C VAL A 20 72.64 -13.31 18.41
N ASN A 21 72.71 -14.64 18.43
CA ASN A 21 73.11 -15.46 17.27
C ASN A 21 72.13 -16.61 16.98
N ALA A 22 70.82 -16.36 17.12
CA ALA A 22 69.87 -17.19 16.38
C ALA A 22 69.90 -16.70 14.93
N PRO A 23 70.11 -17.55 13.91
CA PRO A 23 69.89 -17.13 12.53
C PRO A 23 68.46 -16.60 12.47
N GLN A 24 68.30 -15.36 12.00
CA GLN A 24 66.99 -14.90 11.59
C GLN A 24 66.54 -15.86 10.50
N VAL A 25 65.67 -16.80 10.85
CA VAL A 25 64.86 -17.49 9.87
C VAL A 25 64.02 -16.38 9.25
N GLN A 26 64.46 -15.86 8.11
CA GLN A 26 63.57 -15.21 7.18
C GLN A 26 62.45 -16.23 6.97
N ALA A 27 61.25 -15.89 7.42
CA ALA A 27 60.08 -16.58 6.91
C ALA A 27 60.14 -16.39 5.39
N GLU A 28 60.46 -17.47 4.66
CA GLU A 28 60.22 -17.49 3.23
C GLU A 28 58.74 -17.13 3.07
N ASN A 29 58.46 -16.00 2.44
CA ASN A 29 57.14 -15.74 1.87
C ASN A 29 56.94 -16.80 0.78
N ASN A 30 56.56 -18.00 1.18
CA ASN A 30 56.09 -19.05 0.27
C ASN A 30 54.71 -18.63 -0.19
N ASN A 31 54.67 -17.64 -1.10
CA ASN A 31 53.48 -17.36 -1.88
C ASN A 31 53.22 -18.61 -2.76
N PRO A 32 52.16 -19.38 -2.50
CA PRO A 32 51.89 -20.61 -3.26
C PRO A 32 51.61 -20.33 -4.74
N TYR A 33 51.32 -19.07 -5.10
CA TYR A 33 51.02 -18.61 -6.46
C TYR A 33 52.18 -17.87 -7.12
N ALA A 34 53.41 -17.98 -6.62
CA ALA A 34 54.56 -17.20 -7.14
C ALA A 34 54.84 -17.37 -8.65
N ASN A 35 54.42 -18.49 -9.25
CA ASN A 35 54.55 -18.78 -10.68
C ASN A 35 53.20 -18.93 -11.39
N TRP A 36 52.12 -18.50 -10.76
CA TRP A 36 50.78 -18.56 -11.35
C TRP A 36 50.44 -17.24 -12.02
N ASP A 37 49.75 -17.33 -13.15
CA ASP A 37 49.21 -16.17 -13.84
C ASP A 37 47.98 -15.66 -13.09
N THR A 38 47.74 -14.35 -13.12
CA THR A 38 46.61 -13.74 -12.39
C THR A 38 45.67 -12.98 -13.32
N ILE A 39 44.38 -13.28 -13.24
CA ILE A 39 43.31 -12.49 -13.85
C ILE A 39 42.56 -11.77 -12.75
N LYS A 40 42.45 -10.44 -12.86
CA LYS A 40 41.68 -9.64 -11.91
C LYS A 40 40.23 -9.59 -12.33
N VAL A 41 39.30 -9.88 -11.44
CA VAL A 41 37.86 -9.79 -11.70
C VAL A 41 37.29 -8.57 -10.98
N PHE A 42 36.54 -7.75 -11.71
CA PHE A 42 35.68 -6.71 -11.17
C PHE A 42 34.24 -7.04 -11.51
N GLU A 43 33.37 -6.91 -10.54
CA GLU A 43 31.94 -6.98 -10.74
C GLU A 43 31.25 -5.75 -10.15
N THR A 44 30.37 -5.18 -10.98
CA THR A 44 29.32 -4.27 -10.54
C THR A 44 27.99 -4.99 -10.70
N THR A 45 26.96 -4.52 -10.03
CA THR A 45 25.59 -4.98 -10.25
C THR A 45 24.66 -3.91 -9.73
N ASP A 46 23.40 -3.96 -10.17
CA ASP A 46 22.33 -3.14 -9.61
C ASP A 46 22.76 -1.66 -9.62
N VAL A 47 23.42 -1.22 -10.70
CA VAL A 47 23.95 0.14 -10.79
C VAL A 47 22.81 1.14 -10.85
N HIS A 48 21.63 0.70 -11.30
CA HIS A 48 20.38 1.43 -11.18
C HIS A 48 20.43 2.88 -11.71
N GLY A 49 21.13 3.08 -12.83
CA GLY A 49 21.30 4.39 -13.45
C GLY A 49 22.27 5.34 -12.72
N TYR A 50 22.94 4.91 -11.65
CA TYR A 50 23.89 5.73 -10.88
C TYR A 50 25.26 5.88 -11.56
N ILE A 51 25.28 6.31 -12.83
CA ILE A 51 26.50 6.83 -13.46
C ILE A 51 27.04 8.03 -12.66
N THR A 52 26.15 8.82 -12.08
CA THR A 52 26.44 9.90 -11.13
C THR A 52 25.30 9.99 -10.12
N ASP A 53 25.63 10.12 -8.84
CA ASP A 53 24.63 10.44 -7.83
C ASP A 53 24.24 11.91 -7.94
N VAL A 54 23.02 12.13 -8.41
CA VAL A 54 22.39 13.45 -8.58
C VAL A 54 21.32 13.74 -7.54
N SER A 55 21.22 12.94 -6.46
CA SER A 55 20.12 12.98 -5.49
C SER A 55 19.86 14.34 -4.82
N THR A 56 20.87 15.20 -4.79
CA THR A 56 20.80 16.58 -4.28
C THR A 56 20.32 17.59 -5.32
N TYR A 57 20.41 17.25 -6.61
CA TYR A 57 20.16 18.10 -7.78
C TYR A 57 20.98 19.41 -7.81
N LYS A 58 22.08 19.44 -7.05
CA LYS A 58 23.07 20.51 -7.00
C LYS A 58 24.39 20.01 -7.54
N GLU A 59 24.79 20.51 -8.70
CA GLU A 59 25.94 20.00 -9.47
C GLU A 59 27.23 19.94 -8.65
N GLU A 60 27.47 20.91 -7.76
CA GLU A 60 28.65 20.97 -6.90
C GLU A 60 28.73 19.84 -5.86
N THR A 61 27.62 19.12 -5.65
CA THR A 61 27.52 18.00 -4.70
C THR A 61 27.37 16.64 -5.38
N PHE A 62 27.42 16.58 -6.71
CA PHE A 62 27.30 15.31 -7.45
C PHE A 62 28.50 14.39 -7.21
N GLN A 63 28.21 13.11 -7.05
CA GLN A 63 29.23 12.06 -6.88
C GLN A 63 29.34 11.22 -8.15
N TYR A 64 30.48 11.30 -8.82
CA TYR A 64 30.75 10.61 -10.10
C TYR A 64 31.21 9.16 -9.87
N ARG A 65 30.34 8.35 -9.26
CA ARG A 65 30.65 7.01 -8.74
C ARG A 65 31.18 6.07 -9.81
N LEU A 66 30.47 5.94 -10.93
CA LEU A 66 30.91 5.02 -11.99
C LEU A 66 32.21 5.49 -12.67
N ALA A 67 32.45 6.81 -12.75
CA ALA A 67 33.72 7.33 -13.25
C ALA A 67 34.89 7.01 -12.31
N TYR A 68 34.66 6.92 -11.00
CA TYR A 68 35.69 6.47 -10.05
C TYR A 68 35.96 4.98 -10.20
N ILE A 69 34.92 4.14 -10.32
CA ILE A 69 35.08 2.71 -10.58
C ILE A 69 35.83 2.48 -11.90
N ALA A 70 35.47 3.21 -12.96
CA ALA A 70 36.16 3.13 -14.25
C ALA A 70 37.65 3.45 -14.14
N LYS A 71 38.03 4.43 -13.30
CA LYS A 71 39.43 4.74 -13.03
C LYS A 71 40.15 3.56 -12.37
N LEU A 72 39.53 2.93 -11.36
CA LEU A 72 40.10 1.79 -10.65
C LEU A 72 40.28 0.57 -11.57
N VAL A 73 39.31 0.30 -12.45
CA VAL A 73 39.42 -0.74 -13.47
C VAL A 73 40.56 -0.43 -14.44
N ASN A 74 40.67 0.81 -14.91
CA ASN A 74 41.74 1.21 -15.83
C ASN A 74 43.12 1.15 -15.17
N ASP A 75 43.23 1.45 -13.87
CA ASP A 75 44.46 1.27 -13.10
C ASP A 75 44.84 -0.21 -13.00
N ALA A 76 43.87 -1.09 -12.75
CA ALA A 76 44.11 -2.54 -12.75
C ALA A 76 44.53 -3.04 -14.14
N ARG A 77 43.91 -2.55 -15.22
CA ARG A 77 44.30 -2.89 -16.60
C ARG A 77 45.71 -2.41 -16.96
N ALA A 78 46.21 -1.37 -16.29
CA ALA A 78 47.57 -0.88 -16.46
C ALA A 78 48.59 -1.60 -15.56
N ASN A 79 48.15 -2.40 -14.58
CA ASN A 79 49.03 -3.18 -13.71
C ASN A 79 49.55 -4.41 -14.47
N SER A 80 50.87 -4.48 -14.66
CA SER A 80 51.54 -5.60 -15.34
C SER A 80 51.57 -6.90 -14.53
N GLU A 81 51.13 -6.90 -13.27
CA GLU A 81 50.96 -8.11 -12.45
C GLU A 81 49.74 -8.94 -12.88
N TYR A 82 48.84 -8.37 -13.69
CA TYR A 82 47.65 -9.04 -14.19
C TYR A 82 47.80 -9.38 -15.68
N GLU A 83 47.59 -10.65 -16.04
CA GLU A 83 47.52 -11.10 -17.43
C GLU A 83 46.28 -10.56 -18.15
N GLY A 84 45.25 -10.20 -17.38
CA GLY A 84 44.10 -9.48 -17.86
C GLY A 84 43.14 -9.10 -16.74
N VAL A 85 42.20 -8.23 -17.10
CA VAL A 85 41.13 -7.78 -16.21
C VAL A 85 39.80 -8.13 -16.84
N LEU A 86 38.96 -8.84 -16.08
CA LEU A 86 37.55 -9.04 -16.37
C LEU A 86 36.73 -7.95 -15.70
N LEU A 87 35.81 -7.34 -16.45
CA LEU A 87 34.81 -6.43 -15.91
C LEU A 87 33.42 -6.94 -16.29
N LEU A 88 32.63 -7.35 -15.30
CA LEU A 88 31.33 -7.97 -15.48
C LEU A 88 30.25 -7.20 -14.73
N ASP A 89 29.01 -7.27 -15.20
CA ASP A 89 27.87 -6.68 -14.49
C ASP A 89 26.74 -7.69 -14.22
N GLY A 90 26.25 -7.72 -12.99
CA GLY A 90 25.17 -8.60 -12.54
C GLY A 90 23.77 -8.24 -13.03
N GLY A 91 23.56 -7.16 -13.79
CA GLY A 91 22.23 -6.72 -14.28
C GLY A 91 21.63 -5.59 -13.45
N ASP A 92 20.40 -5.16 -13.80
CA ASP A 92 19.72 -3.96 -13.24
C ASP A 92 20.54 -2.68 -13.42
N ILE A 93 20.82 -2.37 -14.69
CA ILE A 93 21.70 -1.29 -15.10
C ILE A 93 20.94 0.05 -15.12
N TYR A 94 19.66 0.05 -15.49
CA TYR A 94 18.98 1.26 -16.00
C TYR A 94 18.17 2.08 -14.98
N GLN A 95 17.14 1.52 -14.34
CA GLN A 95 16.26 2.32 -13.45
C GLN A 95 17.07 2.74 -12.22
N SER A 96 17.13 3.96 -11.68
CA SER A 96 16.01 4.85 -11.35
C SER A 96 16.36 6.34 -11.36
N THR A 97 17.58 6.72 -11.74
CA THR A 97 17.97 8.14 -11.77
C THR A 97 17.24 8.88 -12.91
N PRO A 98 16.95 10.19 -12.78
CA PRO A 98 16.28 10.93 -13.86
C PRO A 98 17.02 10.89 -15.19
N HIS A 99 18.35 11.02 -15.16
CA HIS A 99 19.18 10.97 -16.37
C HIS A 99 19.25 9.59 -17.01
N SER A 100 18.96 8.51 -16.28
CA SER A 100 18.80 7.19 -16.89
C SER A 100 17.37 6.99 -17.39
N ASN A 101 16.36 7.28 -16.57
CA ASN A 101 14.96 7.02 -16.91
C ASN A 101 14.45 7.87 -18.08
N LEU A 102 14.74 9.17 -18.09
CA LEU A 102 14.27 10.09 -19.14
C LEU A 102 15.00 9.89 -20.47
N THR A 103 16.14 9.19 -20.46
CA THR A 103 16.96 8.90 -21.66
C THR A 103 16.97 7.41 -22.02
N PHE A 104 16.12 6.60 -21.38
CA PHE A 104 16.03 5.15 -21.60
C PHE A 104 17.41 4.45 -21.48
N GLY A 105 18.17 4.78 -20.44
CA GLY A 105 19.45 4.16 -20.11
C GLY A 105 20.59 4.46 -21.08
N ALA A 106 20.46 5.43 -22.01
CA ALA A 106 21.50 5.73 -22.99
C ALA A 106 22.88 6.11 -22.36
N PRO A 107 22.97 6.92 -21.29
CA PRO A 107 24.21 7.19 -20.58
C PRO A 107 24.89 5.94 -20.02
N MET A 108 24.10 5.00 -19.50
CA MET A 108 24.63 3.76 -18.93
C MET A 108 25.28 2.91 -20.02
N ARG A 109 24.58 2.72 -21.14
CA ARG A 109 25.11 1.97 -22.30
C ARG A 109 26.37 2.62 -22.88
N ALA A 110 26.40 3.95 -22.94
CA ALA A 110 27.59 4.69 -23.33
C ALA A 110 28.76 4.46 -22.37
N ALA A 111 28.52 4.53 -21.06
CA ALA A 111 29.55 4.31 -20.05
C ALA A 111 30.07 2.87 -20.08
N TYR A 112 29.20 1.88 -20.18
CA TYR A 112 29.56 0.46 -20.20
C TYR A 112 30.39 0.11 -21.44
N ASP A 113 30.02 0.62 -22.62
CA ASP A 113 30.82 0.50 -23.85
C ASP A 113 32.23 1.10 -23.66
N LYS A 114 32.35 2.32 -23.12
CA LYS A 114 33.66 2.95 -22.87
C LYS A 114 34.47 2.28 -21.77
N MET A 115 33.81 1.72 -20.77
CA MET A 115 34.45 0.90 -19.74
C MET A 115 34.86 -0.48 -20.27
N LYS A 116 34.41 -0.89 -21.46
CA LYS A 116 34.73 -2.19 -22.08
C LYS A 116 34.37 -3.35 -21.14
N TYR A 117 33.12 -3.38 -20.68
CA TYR A 117 32.59 -4.56 -19.98
C TYR A 117 32.73 -5.79 -20.87
N ASP A 118 33.04 -6.94 -20.27
CA ASP A 118 33.21 -8.20 -20.96
C ASP A 118 31.88 -8.93 -21.18
N ALA A 119 30.93 -8.76 -20.25
CA ALA A 119 29.55 -9.22 -20.33
C ALA A 119 28.69 -8.57 -19.25
N VAL A 120 27.37 -8.57 -19.45
CA VAL A 120 26.38 -8.18 -18.44
C VAL A 120 25.28 -9.25 -18.34
N ALA A 121 24.71 -9.48 -17.16
CA ALA A 121 23.49 -10.28 -17.02
C ALA A 121 22.25 -9.46 -17.41
N LEU A 122 21.13 -10.14 -17.66
CA LEU A 122 19.82 -9.51 -17.85
C LEU A 122 19.06 -9.43 -16.52
N GLY A 123 18.92 -8.25 -15.94
CA GLY A 123 18.10 -8.01 -14.74
C GLY A 123 16.63 -7.74 -15.05
N ASN A 124 15.85 -7.51 -14.00
CA ASN A 124 14.42 -7.18 -14.11
C ASN A 124 14.19 -5.77 -14.68
N HIS A 125 15.01 -4.78 -14.31
CA HIS A 125 14.85 -3.40 -14.79
C HIS A 125 15.23 -3.21 -16.27
N GLU A 126 15.88 -4.20 -16.88
CA GLU A 126 16.02 -4.26 -18.33
C GLU A 126 14.66 -4.41 -19.06
N PHE A 127 13.60 -4.84 -18.36
CA PHE A 127 12.23 -4.97 -18.88
C PHE A 127 11.33 -3.77 -18.58
N ASP A 128 11.81 -2.69 -17.97
CA ASP A 128 10.96 -1.52 -17.67
C ASP A 128 10.39 -0.82 -18.91
N TRP A 129 11.12 -0.98 -20.02
CA TRP A 129 10.79 -0.54 -21.36
C TRP A 129 10.86 -1.74 -22.33
N ASP A 130 10.80 -1.47 -23.64
CA ASP A 130 11.03 -2.51 -24.63
C ASP A 130 12.46 -3.08 -24.50
N VAL A 131 12.56 -4.25 -23.87
CA VAL A 131 13.81 -4.96 -23.58
C VAL A 131 14.67 -5.15 -24.83
N LYS A 132 14.05 -5.36 -26.00
CA LYS A 132 14.77 -5.58 -27.26
C LYS A 132 15.32 -4.29 -27.87
N LYS A 133 14.73 -3.15 -27.50
CA LYS A 133 15.12 -1.83 -28.00
C LYS A 133 16.19 -1.19 -27.13
N TYR A 134 16.11 -1.39 -25.81
CA TYR A 134 16.92 -0.63 -24.86
C TYR A 134 17.89 -1.48 -24.05
N ALA A 135 17.62 -2.77 -23.83
CA ALA A 135 18.50 -3.63 -23.06
C ALA A 135 19.40 -4.49 -23.94
N ALA A 136 18.82 -5.30 -24.81
CA ALA A 136 19.54 -6.28 -25.61
C ALA A 136 18.99 -6.36 -27.04
N ASP A 137 19.85 -6.12 -28.03
CA ASP A 137 19.48 -6.11 -29.44
C ASP A 137 19.25 -7.54 -30.01
N GLU A 138 18.99 -7.62 -31.31
CA GLU A 138 18.76 -8.90 -31.99
C GLU A 138 19.96 -9.86 -32.00
N LYS A 139 21.18 -9.37 -31.69
CA LYS A 139 22.40 -10.17 -31.58
C LYS A 139 22.63 -10.68 -30.15
N GLY A 140 21.80 -10.25 -29.20
CA GLY A 140 22.02 -10.49 -27.78
C GLY A 140 23.19 -9.68 -27.23
N THR A 141 23.39 -8.47 -27.75
CA THR A 141 24.37 -7.51 -27.25
C THR A 141 23.68 -6.25 -26.73
N MET A 142 24.38 -5.47 -25.91
CA MET A 142 23.84 -4.26 -25.31
C MET A 142 23.38 -3.27 -26.39
N ALA A 143 22.14 -2.81 -26.30
CA ALA A 143 21.50 -2.07 -27.40
C ALA A 143 22.20 -0.73 -27.74
N PRO A 144 22.05 -0.21 -28.97
CA PRO A 144 22.65 1.06 -29.38
C PRO A 144 22.23 2.27 -28.54
N TYR A 145 23.12 3.24 -28.38
CA TYR A 145 22.91 4.43 -27.55
C TYR A 145 23.24 5.73 -28.28
N GLU A 146 22.60 6.81 -27.85
CA GLU A 146 22.91 8.19 -28.25
C GLU A 146 22.68 9.11 -27.05
N ILE A 147 23.71 9.82 -26.59
CA ILE A 147 23.66 10.78 -25.49
C ILE A 147 24.70 11.89 -25.70
N GLY A 148 24.26 13.15 -25.81
CA GLY A 148 25.14 14.25 -26.19
C GLY A 148 25.94 13.95 -27.46
N ASN A 149 27.27 13.93 -27.37
CA ASN A 149 28.16 13.60 -28.49
C ASN A 149 28.52 12.10 -28.60
N TYR A 150 28.00 11.26 -27.71
CA TYR A 150 28.29 9.83 -27.66
C TYR A 150 27.22 9.07 -28.43
N LYS A 151 27.65 8.34 -29.46
CA LYS A 151 26.80 7.44 -30.24
C LYS A 151 27.56 6.15 -30.49
N GLY A 152 26.92 5.01 -30.22
CA GLY A 152 27.57 3.72 -30.35
C GLY A 152 26.59 2.57 -30.48
N ASP A 153 27.10 1.48 -31.04
CA ASP A 153 26.50 0.15 -31.09
C ASP A 153 27.52 -0.77 -30.41
N SER A 154 27.13 -1.39 -29.30
CA SER A 154 28.06 -2.08 -28.39
C SER A 154 28.03 -3.58 -28.66
N ASP A 155 29.21 -4.21 -28.68
CA ASP A 155 29.33 -5.66 -28.81
C ASP A 155 29.31 -6.39 -27.45
N ILE A 156 28.98 -5.69 -26.35
CA ILE A 156 28.92 -6.28 -25.00
C ILE A 156 27.80 -7.33 -24.95
N PRO A 157 28.09 -8.61 -24.70
CA PRO A 157 27.08 -9.65 -24.59
C PRO A 157 26.13 -9.42 -23.41
N VAL A 158 24.82 -9.54 -23.66
CA VAL A 158 23.79 -9.60 -22.61
C VAL A 158 23.44 -11.06 -22.37
N LEU A 159 23.74 -11.54 -21.17
CA LEU A 159 23.72 -12.94 -20.84
C LEU A 159 22.47 -13.32 -20.04
N ALA A 160 21.76 -14.32 -20.55
CA ALA A 160 20.76 -15.08 -19.83
C ALA A 160 20.64 -16.39 -20.59
N ASN A 161 20.62 -17.56 -19.95
CA ASN A 161 20.42 -18.82 -20.66
C ASN A 161 18.99 -19.40 -20.51
N ASN A 162 18.20 -18.87 -19.58
CA ASN A 162 16.97 -19.49 -19.09
C ASN A 162 15.70 -18.64 -19.31
N LEU A 163 15.68 -17.80 -20.35
CA LEU A 163 14.52 -17.00 -20.75
C LEU A 163 13.89 -17.53 -22.05
N TYR A 164 12.57 -17.76 -22.04
CA TYR A 164 11.84 -18.40 -23.15
C TYR A 164 10.59 -17.63 -23.53
N TYR A 165 10.17 -17.73 -24.79
CA TYR A 165 8.83 -17.29 -25.18
C TYR A 165 7.76 -18.22 -24.62
N LYS A 166 6.73 -17.67 -23.96
CA LYS A 166 5.60 -18.47 -23.43
C LYS A 166 4.82 -19.19 -24.53
N GLU A 167 4.68 -18.55 -25.70
CA GLU A 167 3.84 -19.06 -26.80
C GLU A 167 4.34 -20.40 -27.36
N ASN A 168 5.66 -20.55 -27.52
CA ASN A 168 6.25 -21.68 -28.23
C ASN A 168 7.37 -22.40 -27.45
N GLY A 169 7.75 -21.91 -26.27
CA GLY A 169 8.79 -22.49 -25.43
C GLY A 169 10.21 -22.34 -25.96
N GLN A 170 10.45 -21.57 -27.02
CA GLN A 170 11.79 -21.36 -27.58
C GLN A 170 12.61 -20.40 -26.73
N ARG A 171 13.92 -20.68 -26.61
CA ARG A 171 14.90 -19.75 -26.02
C ARG A 171 14.86 -18.43 -26.77
N VAL A 172 14.78 -17.30 -26.07
CA VAL A 172 14.77 -15.99 -26.76
C VAL A 172 16.10 -15.72 -27.48
N PRO A 173 16.11 -15.14 -28.70
CA PRO A 173 17.34 -14.93 -29.44
C PRO A 173 18.09 -13.64 -29.05
N PHE A 174 17.41 -12.69 -28.40
CA PHE A 174 17.98 -11.36 -28.05
C PHE A 174 18.86 -11.38 -26.79
N THR A 175 19.34 -12.55 -26.37
CA THR A 175 20.27 -12.73 -25.25
C THR A 175 21.16 -13.91 -25.58
N GLN A 176 22.40 -13.90 -25.10
CA GLN A 176 23.32 -15.02 -25.30
C GLN A 176 23.29 -15.96 -24.09
N ASP A 177 23.37 -17.26 -24.32
CA ASP A 177 23.43 -18.25 -23.24
C ASP A 177 24.76 -18.14 -22.46
N TYR A 178 25.84 -17.87 -23.18
CA TYR A 178 27.19 -17.68 -22.63
C TYR A 178 28.05 -16.88 -23.62
N THR A 179 29.18 -16.33 -23.15
CA THR A 179 30.25 -15.81 -23.99
C THR A 179 31.60 -16.44 -23.60
N VAL A 180 32.58 -16.37 -24.50
CA VAL A 180 33.97 -16.75 -24.20
C VAL A 180 34.87 -15.56 -24.48
N VAL A 181 35.58 -15.10 -23.46
CA VAL A 181 36.52 -13.97 -23.57
C VAL A 181 37.95 -14.45 -23.33
N LYS A 182 38.90 -13.87 -24.04
CA LYS A 182 40.33 -14.19 -23.89
C LYS A 182 41.01 -13.14 -23.01
N LYS A 183 41.70 -13.57 -21.95
CA LYS A 183 42.54 -12.72 -21.09
C LYS A 183 43.93 -13.33 -20.98
N GLY A 184 44.95 -12.59 -21.37
CA GLY A 184 46.26 -13.16 -21.67
C GLY A 184 46.13 -14.29 -22.69
N LYS A 185 46.60 -15.48 -22.34
CA LYS A 185 46.47 -16.70 -23.15
C LYS A 185 45.21 -17.54 -22.86
N TYR A 186 44.50 -17.24 -21.77
CA TYR A 186 43.42 -18.07 -21.23
C TYR A 186 42.06 -17.74 -21.83
N ASP A 187 41.26 -18.77 -22.07
CA ASP A 187 39.87 -18.66 -22.50
C ASP A 187 38.93 -18.80 -21.30
N ILE A 188 38.01 -17.85 -21.14
CA ILE A 188 37.11 -17.76 -19.98
C ILE A 188 35.68 -17.83 -20.48
N ALA A 189 34.97 -18.90 -20.13
CA ALA A 189 33.55 -19.04 -20.42
C ALA A 189 32.71 -18.39 -19.33
N ILE A 190 31.75 -17.56 -19.71
CA ILE A 190 30.85 -16.85 -18.81
C ILE A 190 29.42 -17.21 -19.18
N VAL A 191 28.73 -17.92 -18.29
CA VAL A 191 27.38 -18.46 -18.52
C VAL A 191 26.35 -17.56 -17.83
N GLY A 192 25.35 -17.09 -18.58
CA GLY A 192 24.33 -16.18 -18.06
C GLY A 192 23.19 -16.88 -17.37
N TYR A 193 22.71 -16.36 -16.25
CA TYR A 193 21.53 -16.87 -15.55
C TYR A 193 20.68 -15.74 -14.97
N VAL A 194 19.37 -15.96 -14.86
CA VAL A 194 18.45 -15.02 -14.20
C VAL A 194 17.53 -15.78 -13.25
N GLU A 195 17.34 -15.30 -12.02
CA GLU A 195 16.32 -15.85 -11.12
C GLU A 195 14.91 -15.49 -11.59
N ASP A 196 13.88 -16.16 -11.05
CA ASP A 196 12.49 -15.83 -11.38
C ASP A 196 12.03 -14.55 -10.67
N TYR A 197 12.43 -13.42 -11.22
CA TYR A 197 12.02 -12.06 -10.83
C TYR A 197 10.74 -11.61 -11.58
N SER A 198 9.94 -12.53 -12.13
CA SER A 198 8.78 -12.16 -12.96
C SER A 198 7.75 -11.30 -12.22
N ASN A 199 7.72 -11.37 -10.88
CA ASN A 199 6.83 -10.56 -10.05
C ASN A 199 7.32 -9.12 -9.86
N ASP A 200 8.58 -8.85 -10.17
CA ASP A 200 9.22 -7.53 -10.02
C ASP A 200 9.19 -6.73 -11.32
N ILE A 201 8.65 -7.32 -12.40
CA ILE A 201 8.50 -6.71 -13.72
C ILE A 201 7.03 -6.35 -13.96
N LYS A 202 6.79 -5.25 -14.69
CA LYS A 202 5.46 -4.93 -15.25
C LYS A 202 4.85 -6.16 -15.94
N ALA A 203 3.64 -6.52 -15.57
CA ALA A 203 3.01 -7.77 -16.00
C ALA A 203 2.94 -7.85 -17.53
N SER A 204 2.63 -6.74 -18.20
CA SER A 204 2.61 -6.61 -19.65
C SER A 204 3.97 -6.79 -20.33
N GLN A 205 5.08 -6.42 -19.69
CA GLN A 205 6.43 -6.53 -20.25
C GLN A 205 6.96 -7.96 -20.17
N ILE A 206 6.69 -8.66 -19.05
CA ILE A 206 7.09 -10.06 -18.86
C ILE A 206 6.05 -11.06 -19.39
N ALA A 207 4.82 -10.63 -19.70
CA ALA A 207 3.74 -11.48 -20.21
C ALA A 207 4.18 -12.42 -21.34
N PRO A 208 4.96 -11.98 -22.36
CA PRO A 208 5.40 -12.85 -23.47
C PRO A 208 6.42 -13.91 -23.07
N TYR A 209 7.05 -13.81 -21.90
CA TYR A 209 8.23 -14.58 -21.53
C TYR A 209 8.03 -15.45 -20.30
N LYS A 210 8.81 -16.52 -20.19
CA LYS A 210 8.91 -17.39 -19.02
C LYS A 210 10.38 -17.50 -18.63
N ILE A 211 10.64 -17.33 -17.34
CA ILE A 211 11.95 -17.60 -16.74
C ILE A 211 11.93 -19.02 -16.14
N ASP A 212 13.00 -19.78 -16.33
CA ASP A 212 13.18 -21.12 -15.78
C ASP A 212 14.25 -21.09 -14.68
N GLY A 213 13.83 -20.92 -13.42
CA GLY A 213 14.71 -20.80 -12.26
C GLY A 213 15.28 -22.14 -11.73
N ASP A 214 15.29 -23.21 -12.54
CA ASP A 214 15.80 -24.52 -12.12
C ASP A 214 17.33 -24.56 -12.16
N LEU A 215 17.96 -24.46 -10.98
CA LEU A 215 19.42 -24.48 -10.82
C LEU A 215 20.08 -25.79 -11.29
N ASN A 216 19.36 -26.91 -11.33
CA ASN A 216 19.93 -28.16 -11.87
C ASN A 216 20.17 -28.03 -13.37
N LYS A 217 19.23 -27.40 -14.10
CA LYS A 217 19.40 -27.15 -15.54
C LYS A 217 20.52 -26.15 -15.80
N LEU A 218 20.68 -25.15 -14.92
CA LEU A 218 21.84 -24.25 -14.99
C LEU A 218 23.15 -25.05 -14.86
N SER A 219 23.26 -25.92 -13.85
CA SER A 219 24.44 -26.75 -13.63
C SER A 219 24.77 -27.66 -14.82
N GLU A 220 23.74 -28.31 -15.40
CA GLU A 220 23.87 -29.12 -16.62
C GLU A 220 24.36 -28.30 -17.82
N ARG A 221 23.78 -27.12 -18.05
CA ARG A 221 24.17 -26.23 -19.16
C ARG A 221 25.58 -25.71 -19.02
N THR A 222 25.97 -25.31 -17.82
CA THR A 222 27.33 -24.81 -17.57
C THR A 222 28.37 -25.89 -17.86
N LYS A 223 28.05 -27.16 -17.54
CA LYS A 223 28.88 -28.31 -17.94
C LYS A 223 28.95 -28.47 -19.46
N GLU A 224 27.83 -28.40 -20.17
CA GLU A 224 27.82 -28.45 -21.64
C GLU A 224 28.66 -27.32 -22.26
N VAL A 225 28.61 -26.10 -21.68
CA VAL A 225 29.44 -24.97 -22.12
C VAL A 225 30.92 -25.25 -21.90
N LYS A 226 31.34 -25.75 -20.74
CA LYS A 226 32.74 -26.12 -20.47
C LYS A 226 33.23 -27.19 -21.44
N GLU A 227 32.45 -28.23 -21.70
CA GLU A 227 32.80 -29.31 -22.64
C GLU A 227 32.93 -28.79 -24.09
N LYS A 228 32.03 -27.90 -24.50
CA LYS A 228 32.00 -27.31 -25.85
C LYS A 228 33.14 -26.32 -26.08
N THR A 229 33.37 -25.43 -25.13
CA THR A 229 34.33 -24.32 -25.25
C THR A 229 35.75 -24.74 -24.92
N LYS A 230 35.90 -25.73 -24.03
CA LYS A 230 37.18 -26.12 -23.43
C LYS A 230 37.89 -24.93 -22.76
N ALA A 231 37.11 -23.97 -22.25
CA ALA A 231 37.63 -22.81 -21.54
C ALA A 231 38.49 -23.24 -20.36
N ASP A 232 39.51 -22.46 -20.03
CA ASP A 232 40.37 -22.68 -18.86
C ASP A 232 39.59 -22.38 -17.59
N VAL A 233 38.86 -21.25 -17.57
CA VAL A 233 38.04 -20.78 -16.44
C VAL A 233 36.57 -20.73 -16.85
N VAL A 234 35.66 -21.08 -15.94
CA VAL A 234 34.21 -21.02 -16.11
C VAL A 234 33.58 -20.22 -14.99
N MET A 235 32.80 -19.22 -15.38
CA MET A 235 32.06 -18.37 -14.46
C MET A 235 30.56 -18.44 -14.76
N VAL A 236 29.75 -18.27 -13.71
CA VAL A 236 28.33 -17.96 -13.86
C VAL A 236 28.12 -16.49 -13.56
N LEU A 237 27.54 -15.74 -14.50
CA LEU A 237 27.11 -14.36 -14.31
C LEU A 237 25.60 -14.34 -14.19
N ALA A 238 25.11 -14.10 -12.98
CA ALA A 238 23.70 -14.20 -12.64
C ALA A 238 23.10 -12.88 -12.20
N HIS A 239 21.85 -12.63 -12.59
CA HIS A 239 20.99 -11.68 -11.87
C HIS A 239 20.17 -12.46 -10.83
N GLY A 240 20.73 -12.58 -9.63
CA GLY A 240 20.20 -13.37 -8.53
C GLY A 240 21.22 -13.57 -7.40
N GLU A 241 20.79 -14.19 -6.29
CA GLU A 241 21.66 -14.38 -5.13
C GLU A 241 22.81 -15.36 -5.43
N PRO A 242 24.08 -14.93 -5.35
CA PRO A 242 25.19 -15.72 -5.85
C PRO A 242 25.53 -16.93 -4.97
N GLY A 243 25.28 -16.86 -3.65
CA GLY A 243 25.60 -17.93 -2.70
C GLY A 243 24.80 -19.22 -2.96
N PRO A 244 23.45 -19.16 -3.01
CA PRO A 244 22.62 -20.31 -3.38
C PRO A 244 22.92 -20.86 -4.77
N ILE A 245 23.20 -19.99 -5.75
CA ILE A 245 23.58 -20.40 -7.10
C ILE A 245 24.91 -21.17 -7.05
N ALA A 246 25.92 -20.64 -6.38
CA ALA A 246 27.22 -21.30 -6.19
C ALA A 246 27.08 -22.66 -5.51
N GLU A 247 26.26 -22.79 -4.45
CA GLU A 247 26.04 -24.06 -3.75
C GLU A 247 25.39 -25.13 -4.66
N ALA A 248 24.61 -24.73 -5.67
CA ALA A 248 23.98 -25.64 -6.64
C ALA A 248 24.88 -26.05 -7.82
N MET A 249 26.01 -25.35 -8.04
CA MET A 249 26.92 -25.65 -9.14
C MET A 249 27.86 -26.83 -8.84
N ASN A 250 28.40 -27.43 -9.90
CA ASN A 250 29.44 -28.46 -9.77
C ASN A 250 30.83 -27.79 -9.61
N PRO A 251 31.54 -27.98 -8.48
CA PRO A 251 32.85 -27.38 -8.24
C PRO A 251 33.95 -27.89 -9.18
N ASP A 252 33.75 -29.03 -9.85
CA ASP A 252 34.69 -29.51 -10.89
C ASP A 252 34.50 -28.77 -12.25
N VAL A 253 33.49 -27.91 -12.35
CA VAL A 253 33.09 -27.25 -13.61
C VAL A 253 33.13 -25.73 -13.49
N VAL A 254 32.67 -25.17 -12.36
CA VAL A 254 32.51 -23.72 -12.15
C VAL A 254 33.51 -23.22 -11.12
N ASP A 255 34.23 -22.17 -11.47
CA ASP A 255 35.28 -21.58 -10.63
C ASP A 255 34.76 -20.40 -9.79
N LEU A 256 33.86 -19.57 -10.37
CA LEU A 256 33.35 -18.36 -9.72
C LEU A 256 31.88 -18.09 -10.11
N VAL A 257 31.07 -17.67 -9.14
CA VAL A 257 29.71 -17.16 -9.37
C VAL A 257 29.61 -15.68 -9.04
N LEU A 258 29.04 -14.91 -9.95
CA LEU A 258 28.77 -13.49 -9.81
C LEU A 258 27.26 -13.27 -9.77
N GLY A 259 26.76 -12.44 -8.85
CA GLY A 259 25.33 -12.24 -8.61
C GLY A 259 24.82 -10.82 -8.78
N GLY A 260 23.58 -10.59 -8.37
CA GLY A 260 22.87 -9.31 -8.42
C GLY A 260 21.52 -9.37 -7.71
N HIS A 261 20.60 -8.45 -8.03
CA HIS A 261 19.18 -8.42 -7.62
C HIS A 261 18.92 -8.10 -6.14
N SER A 262 19.65 -8.74 -5.21
CA SER A 262 19.45 -8.56 -3.77
C SER A 262 19.95 -7.21 -3.23
N HIS A 263 20.72 -6.46 -4.02
CA HIS A 263 21.40 -5.21 -3.63
C HIS A 263 22.38 -5.36 -2.44
N GLU A 264 22.77 -6.58 -2.09
CA GLU A 264 23.59 -6.86 -0.92
C GLU A 264 25.09 -6.88 -1.23
N LYS A 265 25.90 -6.66 -0.18
CA LYS A 265 27.35 -6.91 -0.20
C LYS A 265 27.57 -8.39 0.10
N ASN A 266 27.49 -9.26 -0.91
CA ASN A 266 27.52 -10.70 -0.72
C ASN A 266 28.76 -11.35 -1.37
N VAL A 267 29.78 -11.62 -0.57
CA VAL A 267 31.02 -12.27 -1.01
C VAL A 267 31.37 -13.42 -0.06
N GLY A 268 31.89 -14.52 -0.60
CA GLY A 268 32.30 -15.65 0.22
C GLY A 268 32.53 -16.92 -0.59
N THR A 269 32.55 -18.05 0.12
CA THR A 269 32.74 -19.39 -0.45
C THR A 269 31.55 -20.28 -0.05
N ALA A 270 30.91 -20.89 -1.04
CA ALA A 270 29.79 -21.82 -0.81
C ALA A 270 30.28 -23.14 -0.17
N LYS A 271 29.35 -23.95 0.35
CA LYS A 271 29.70 -25.20 1.07
C LYS A 271 30.42 -26.23 0.19
N ASN A 272 30.20 -26.18 -1.12
CA ASN A 272 30.87 -27.03 -2.11
C ASN A 272 32.25 -26.49 -2.54
N GLY A 273 32.69 -25.34 -2.00
CA GLY A 273 34.00 -24.76 -2.26
C GLY A 273 34.05 -23.70 -3.37
N ILE A 274 32.93 -23.41 -4.04
CA ILE A 274 32.89 -22.39 -5.10
C ILE A 274 32.81 -21.00 -4.48
N ASP A 275 33.72 -20.12 -4.88
CA ASP A 275 33.68 -18.71 -4.49
C ASP A 275 32.61 -17.93 -5.24
N TYR A 276 32.08 -16.91 -4.58
CA TYR A 276 31.03 -16.09 -5.12
C TYR A 276 31.15 -14.63 -4.70
N ILE A 277 30.70 -13.72 -5.58
CA ILE A 277 30.76 -12.27 -5.36
C ILE A 277 29.52 -11.53 -5.86
N GLN A 278 29.17 -10.43 -5.19
CA GLN A 278 28.14 -9.46 -5.59
C GLN A 278 28.47 -8.06 -5.06
N GLY A 279 28.36 -7.09 -5.95
CA GLY A 279 28.87 -5.73 -5.80
C GLY A 279 27.87 -4.70 -5.28
N ASN A 280 27.10 -5.01 -4.23
CA ASN A 280 26.11 -4.09 -3.64
C ASN A 280 25.15 -3.52 -4.71
N SER A 281 24.99 -2.20 -4.80
CA SER A 281 24.11 -1.51 -5.75
C SER A 281 24.53 -0.04 -5.91
N LYS A 282 23.93 0.67 -6.86
CA LYS A 282 23.99 2.13 -7.06
C LYS A 282 25.40 2.69 -7.21
N ALA A 283 26.31 1.84 -7.72
CA ALA A 283 27.75 2.10 -7.77
C ALA A 283 28.34 2.55 -6.41
N TYR A 284 27.80 2.09 -5.28
CA TYR A 284 28.42 2.31 -3.97
C TYR A 284 29.80 1.64 -3.87
N GLY A 285 30.02 0.59 -4.65
CA GLY A 285 31.26 -0.15 -4.72
C GLY A 285 31.26 -1.12 -5.88
N TYR A 286 32.16 -2.09 -5.79
CA TYR A 286 32.27 -3.23 -6.69
C TYR A 286 32.76 -4.44 -5.88
N ALA A 287 32.43 -5.65 -6.30
CA ALA A 287 33.08 -6.84 -5.78
C ALA A 287 34.25 -7.25 -6.67
N THR A 288 35.22 -7.93 -6.08
CA THR A 288 36.44 -8.33 -6.79
C THR A 288 36.99 -9.63 -6.23
N ALA A 289 37.67 -10.37 -7.10
CA ALA A 289 38.44 -11.56 -6.77
C ALA A 289 39.65 -11.65 -7.70
N GLU A 290 40.62 -12.51 -7.37
CA GLU A 290 41.72 -12.86 -8.26
C GLU A 290 41.60 -14.33 -8.66
N VAL A 291 41.60 -14.58 -9.96
CA VAL A 291 41.67 -15.94 -10.50
C VAL A 291 43.14 -16.24 -10.75
N LYS A 292 43.71 -17.15 -9.96
CA LYS A 292 45.05 -17.69 -10.14
C LYS A 292 44.96 -18.87 -11.08
N ILE A 293 45.82 -18.90 -12.09
CA ILE A 293 45.90 -20.01 -13.05
C ILE A 293 47.33 -20.51 -13.12
N ASN A 294 47.52 -21.81 -12.90
CA ASN A 294 48.81 -22.44 -13.07
C ASN A 294 49.11 -22.66 -14.56
N PRO A 295 50.15 -22.03 -15.12
CA PRO A 295 50.44 -22.13 -16.54
C PRO A 295 50.93 -23.51 -17.00
N GLU A 296 51.30 -24.41 -16.08
CA GLU A 296 51.84 -25.74 -16.40
C GLU A 296 50.76 -26.81 -16.52
N ASN A 297 49.71 -26.74 -15.70
CA ASN A 297 48.66 -27.76 -15.63
C ASN A 297 47.22 -27.21 -15.73
N ASN A 298 47.06 -25.89 -15.86
CA ASN A 298 45.77 -25.18 -15.91
C ASN A 298 44.90 -25.35 -14.66
N ASP A 299 45.49 -25.68 -13.50
CA ASP A 299 44.76 -25.60 -12.24
C ASP A 299 44.33 -24.16 -11.99
N VAL A 300 43.09 -23.97 -11.52
CA VAL A 300 42.48 -22.68 -11.25
C VAL A 300 42.16 -22.59 -9.76
N GLU A 301 42.47 -21.46 -9.15
CA GLU A 301 42.02 -21.13 -7.80
C GLU A 301 41.55 -19.68 -7.76
N VAL A 302 40.38 -19.45 -7.17
CA VAL A 302 39.88 -18.11 -6.90
C VAL A 302 40.32 -17.72 -5.49
N ILE A 303 40.87 -16.52 -5.35
CA ILE A 303 41.30 -16.00 -4.06
C ILE A 303 40.78 -14.58 -3.83
N ASP A 304 40.74 -14.20 -2.55
CA ASP A 304 40.37 -12.88 -2.07
C ASP A 304 39.03 -12.33 -2.60
N PRO A 305 37.92 -13.12 -2.59
CA PRO A 305 36.61 -12.57 -2.88
C PRO A 305 36.26 -11.50 -1.84
N THR A 306 36.10 -10.26 -2.29
CA THR A 306 35.90 -9.12 -1.40
C THR A 306 35.04 -8.04 -2.03
N TYR A 307 34.49 -7.16 -1.19
CA TYR A 307 33.73 -5.98 -1.60
C TYR A 307 34.53 -4.72 -1.27
N VAL A 308 34.64 -3.80 -2.24
CA VAL A 308 35.32 -2.53 -2.08
C VAL A 308 34.29 -1.39 -2.03
N ASP A 309 34.20 -0.72 -0.87
CA ASP A 309 33.30 0.43 -0.71
C ASP A 309 33.93 1.72 -1.25
N THR A 310 33.51 2.13 -2.44
CA THR A 310 34.00 3.36 -3.07
C THR A 310 33.41 4.64 -2.48
N THR A 311 32.41 4.51 -1.61
CA THR A 311 31.72 5.63 -0.95
C THR A 311 32.00 5.74 0.54
N ALA A 312 32.88 4.88 1.07
CA ALA A 312 33.42 5.01 2.41
C ALA A 312 34.00 6.42 2.63
N LYS A 313 34.00 6.89 3.87
CA LYS A 313 34.34 8.27 4.25
C LYS A 313 35.70 8.72 3.71
N GLU A 314 36.66 7.81 3.68
CA GLU A 314 38.03 7.98 3.17
C GLU A 314 38.13 8.07 1.64
N ASN A 315 37.08 7.71 0.91
CA ASN A 315 37.02 7.76 -0.56
C ASN A 315 36.13 8.89 -1.07
N LEU A 316 35.29 9.52 -0.23
CA LEU A 316 34.32 10.52 -0.65
C LEU A 316 34.92 11.66 -1.47
N GLN A 317 36.11 12.17 -1.08
CA GLN A 317 36.77 13.24 -1.83
C GLN A 317 37.13 12.86 -3.27
N ASN A 318 37.31 11.56 -3.54
CA ASN A 318 37.67 11.06 -4.87
C ASN A 318 36.45 11.08 -5.82
N LEU A 319 35.23 11.24 -5.31
CA LEU A 319 33.99 11.18 -6.08
C LEU A 319 33.56 12.54 -6.66
N TYR A 320 34.05 13.65 -6.12
CA TYR A 320 33.57 15.00 -6.47
C TYR A 320 34.41 15.62 -7.59
N TYR A 321 33.76 16.23 -8.58
CA TYR A 321 34.43 16.93 -9.67
C TYR A 321 34.79 18.38 -9.30
N GLN A 322 35.73 18.54 -8.35
CA GLN A 322 36.12 19.86 -7.84
C GLN A 322 36.85 20.69 -8.90
N ASN A 323 36.49 21.98 -9.03
CA ASN A 323 37.19 22.96 -9.90
C ASN A 323 37.37 22.53 -11.37
N GLY A 324 36.51 21.65 -11.88
CA GLY A 324 36.57 21.17 -13.27
C GLY A 324 37.64 20.11 -13.55
N ASN A 325 38.24 19.49 -12.53
CA ASN A 325 39.17 18.36 -12.72
C ASN A 325 39.27 17.49 -11.47
N ASN A 326 39.27 16.16 -11.63
CA ASN A 326 39.59 15.22 -10.55
C ASN A 326 40.40 14.04 -11.12
N PRO A 327 41.66 13.82 -10.67
CA PRO A 327 42.52 12.76 -11.19
C PRO A 327 42.10 11.34 -10.79
N HIS A 328 41.21 11.21 -9.81
CA HIS A 328 40.63 9.94 -9.39
C HIS A 328 39.45 9.52 -10.27
N LEU A 329 38.95 10.38 -11.15
CA LEU A 329 37.83 10.04 -12.04
C LEU A 329 38.33 9.74 -13.45
N ASP A 330 37.74 8.73 -14.10
CA ASP A 330 37.94 8.50 -15.51
C ASP A 330 37.36 9.67 -16.32
N LYS A 331 38.19 10.25 -17.21
CA LYS A 331 37.83 11.48 -17.93
C LYS A 331 36.71 11.28 -18.94
N GLU A 332 36.63 10.11 -19.57
CA GLU A 332 35.59 9.83 -20.56
C GLU A 332 34.26 9.57 -19.86
N ILE A 333 34.27 8.74 -18.81
CA ILE A 333 33.04 8.45 -18.05
C ILE A 333 32.52 9.72 -17.36
N THR A 334 33.40 10.57 -16.82
CA THR A 334 32.99 11.89 -16.27
C THR A 334 32.25 12.76 -17.29
N LYS A 335 32.68 12.75 -18.56
CA LYS A 335 32.01 13.53 -19.61
C LYS A 335 30.66 12.93 -20.02
N ILE A 336 30.55 11.60 -20.03
CA ILE A 336 29.26 10.92 -20.25
C ILE A 336 28.29 11.28 -19.12
N SER A 337 28.76 11.25 -17.86
CA SER A 337 27.99 11.70 -16.70
C SER A 337 27.47 13.13 -16.84
N GLN A 338 28.33 14.06 -17.28
CA GLN A 338 27.94 15.46 -17.50
C GLN A 338 26.91 15.59 -18.63
N ALA A 339 27.13 14.91 -19.76
CA ALA A 339 26.17 14.89 -20.86
C ALA A 339 24.81 14.30 -20.43
N ALA A 340 24.82 13.28 -19.57
CA ALA A 340 23.61 12.69 -19.01
C ALA A 340 22.80 13.68 -18.19
N TRP A 341 23.48 14.47 -17.34
CA TRP A 341 22.83 15.52 -16.56
C TRP A 341 22.35 16.69 -17.45
N ASP A 342 23.18 17.12 -18.39
CA ASP A 342 22.85 18.21 -19.33
C ASP A 342 21.56 17.93 -20.12
N GLU A 343 21.28 16.66 -20.46
CA GLU A 343 20.08 16.25 -21.18
C GLU A 343 18.79 16.45 -20.36
N VAL A 344 18.86 16.37 -19.03
CA VAL A 344 17.67 16.35 -18.15
C VAL A 344 17.57 17.54 -17.20
N LYS A 345 18.65 18.30 -17.02
CA LYS A 345 18.71 19.35 -15.98
C LYS A 345 17.66 20.43 -16.15
N ASP A 346 17.31 20.79 -17.39
CA ASP A 346 16.29 21.80 -17.66
C ASP A 346 14.91 21.36 -17.17
N GLU A 347 14.56 20.08 -17.35
CA GLU A 347 13.32 19.52 -16.77
C GLU A 347 13.40 19.46 -15.24
N MET A 348 14.55 19.05 -14.68
CA MET A 348 14.73 18.98 -13.23
C MET A 348 14.63 20.36 -12.56
N TYR A 349 15.04 21.42 -13.24
CA TYR A 349 14.93 22.80 -12.77
C TYR A 349 13.60 23.48 -13.12
N GLU A 350 12.66 22.79 -13.77
CA GLU A 350 11.32 23.31 -14.00
C GLU A 350 10.65 23.68 -12.67
N VAL A 351 10.20 24.93 -12.55
CA VAL A 351 9.42 25.38 -11.40
C VAL A 351 7.97 24.91 -11.52
N LEU A 352 7.56 24.07 -10.57
CA LEU A 352 6.23 23.51 -10.47
C LEU A 352 5.27 24.43 -9.70
N CYS A 353 5.73 24.99 -8.58
CA CYS A 353 4.96 25.96 -7.81
C CYS A 353 5.86 26.84 -6.93
N THR A 354 5.27 27.83 -6.27
CA THR A 354 5.92 28.71 -5.28
C THR A 354 5.14 28.62 -3.97
N VAL A 355 5.84 28.31 -2.88
CA VAL A 355 5.28 28.21 -1.52
C VAL A 355 5.86 29.31 -0.61
N ASP A 356 5.12 29.69 0.43
CA ASP A 356 5.53 30.70 1.43
C ASP A 356 5.91 30.12 2.80
N LYS A 357 5.93 28.78 2.90
CA LYS A 357 6.28 28.03 4.11
C LYS A 357 7.12 26.81 3.80
N ASN A 358 7.87 26.35 4.79
CA ASN A 358 8.64 25.12 4.72
C ASN A 358 7.68 23.93 4.56
N ILE A 359 8.04 23.00 3.69
CA ILE A 359 7.40 21.68 3.58
C ILE A 359 8.22 20.73 4.44
N THR A 360 7.77 20.50 5.68
CA THR A 360 8.53 19.75 6.69
C THR A 360 7.93 18.39 6.98
N LYS A 361 8.79 17.43 7.27
CA LYS A 361 8.46 16.11 7.81
C LYS A 361 8.13 16.13 9.30
N THR A 362 8.54 17.16 10.01
CA THR A 362 8.19 17.35 11.42
C THR A 362 6.67 17.39 11.56
N PRO A 363 6.09 16.65 12.53
CA PRO A 363 4.65 16.72 12.79
C PRO A 363 4.19 18.14 13.02
N ILE A 364 3.01 18.48 12.48
CA ILE A 364 2.41 19.82 12.62
C ILE A 364 2.12 20.12 14.10
N GLN A 365 1.78 19.10 14.88
CA GLN A 365 1.54 19.20 16.32
C GLN A 365 2.32 18.11 17.06
N GLU A 366 2.96 18.50 18.17
CA GLU A 366 3.67 17.56 19.05
C GLU A 366 2.74 16.44 19.53
N GLY A 367 3.23 15.20 19.50
CA GLY A 367 2.46 14.01 19.88
C GLY A 367 1.60 13.42 18.75
N THR A 368 1.51 14.07 17.60
CA THR A 368 0.81 13.57 16.39
C THR A 368 1.81 13.05 15.35
N THR A 369 1.31 12.40 14.29
CA THR A 369 2.17 11.89 13.21
C THR A 369 2.18 12.79 11.98
N THR A 370 1.08 13.47 11.67
CA THR A 370 0.88 14.14 10.37
C THR A 370 1.73 15.41 10.23
N SER A 371 2.41 15.53 9.10
CA SER A 371 3.34 16.60 8.76
C SER A 371 2.86 17.42 7.56
N ILE A 372 3.42 18.62 7.35
CA ILE A 372 3.09 19.45 6.17
C ILE A 372 3.46 18.71 4.88
N ALA A 373 4.64 18.06 4.86
CA ALA A 373 5.08 17.23 3.74
C ALA A 373 4.12 16.07 3.47
N GLY A 374 3.68 15.39 4.53
CA GLY A 374 2.74 14.27 4.44
C GLY A 374 1.38 14.68 3.91
N ASN A 375 0.80 15.74 4.45
CA ASN A 375 -0.47 16.29 4.00
C ASN A 375 -0.41 16.69 2.51
N TRP A 376 0.68 17.36 2.11
CA TRP A 376 0.89 17.83 0.75
C TRP A 376 1.04 16.68 -0.24
N LEU A 377 1.92 15.72 0.01
CA LEU A 377 2.15 14.57 -0.88
C LEU A 377 0.91 13.67 -0.98
N ALA A 378 0.25 13.36 0.15
CA ALA A 378 -1.01 12.62 0.11
C ALA A 378 -2.11 13.40 -0.61
N GLY A 379 -2.11 14.73 -0.52
CA GLY A 379 -2.99 15.59 -1.32
C GLY A 379 -2.73 15.48 -2.83
N LEU A 380 -1.46 15.41 -3.25
CA LEU A 380 -1.12 15.19 -4.67
C LEU A 380 -1.49 13.78 -5.14
N MET A 381 -1.44 12.77 -4.26
CA MET A 381 -1.95 11.43 -4.56
C MET A 381 -3.47 11.43 -4.82
N LEU A 382 -4.23 12.26 -4.09
CA LEU A 382 -5.66 12.44 -4.35
C LEU A 382 -5.91 13.07 -5.73
N ASP A 383 -5.12 14.09 -6.11
CA ASP A 383 -5.22 14.68 -7.45
C ASP A 383 -4.91 13.66 -8.55
N ALA A 384 -3.86 12.86 -8.35
CA ALA A 384 -3.44 11.81 -9.28
C ALA A 384 -4.49 10.70 -9.46
N THR A 385 -5.31 10.47 -8.43
CA THR A 385 -6.32 9.40 -8.42
C THR A 385 -7.76 9.93 -8.43
N LYS A 386 -7.96 11.22 -8.76
CA LYS A 386 -9.27 11.89 -8.72
C LYS A 386 -10.34 11.21 -9.57
N GLU A 387 -9.97 10.68 -10.74
CA GLU A 387 -10.88 9.95 -11.65
C GLU A 387 -11.40 8.64 -11.03
N GLN A 388 -10.74 8.15 -9.98
CA GLN A 388 -11.11 6.95 -9.23
C GLN A 388 -11.94 7.28 -7.99
N ASN A 389 -12.34 8.55 -7.81
CA ASN A 389 -13.16 9.05 -6.72
C ASN A 389 -12.59 8.75 -5.32
N THR A 390 -11.25 8.80 -5.18
CA THR A 390 -10.57 8.56 -3.91
C THR A 390 -10.96 9.61 -2.87
N VAL A 391 -11.33 9.15 -1.67
CA VAL A 391 -11.74 10.03 -0.55
C VAL A 391 -10.62 10.29 0.46
N ALA A 392 -9.61 9.41 0.46
CA ALA A 392 -8.44 9.50 1.32
C ALA A 392 -7.21 8.96 0.58
N ALA A 393 -6.04 9.49 0.91
CA ALA A 393 -4.76 8.97 0.46
C ALA A 393 -3.84 8.74 1.66
N PHE A 394 -3.09 7.64 1.66
CA PHE A 394 -2.18 7.23 2.73
C PHE A 394 -0.76 7.00 2.21
N THR A 395 0.24 7.58 2.87
CA THR A 395 1.66 7.32 2.62
C THR A 395 2.42 7.27 3.94
N ASN A 396 3.56 6.58 3.96
CA ASN A 396 4.40 6.47 5.15
C ASN A 396 5.39 7.64 5.24
N SER A 397 5.65 8.12 6.47
CA SER A 397 6.66 9.15 6.74
C SER A 397 8.08 8.73 6.36
N GLY A 398 8.39 7.42 6.35
CA GLY A 398 9.65 6.87 5.85
C GLY A 398 9.86 7.05 4.33
N GLY A 399 8.76 7.12 3.58
CA GLY A 399 8.71 7.42 2.15
C GLY A 399 9.09 8.87 1.82
N ILE A 400 8.86 9.78 2.77
CA ILE A 400 9.19 11.20 2.67
C ILE A 400 10.63 11.41 3.13
N ARG A 401 11.52 11.82 2.24
CA ARG A 401 12.97 11.73 2.50
C ARG A 401 13.62 13.01 3.00
N SER A 402 13.12 14.16 2.57
CA SER A 402 13.69 15.45 2.93
C SER A 402 12.61 16.46 3.32
N ASP A 403 13.02 17.51 4.01
CA ASP A 403 12.28 18.76 4.04
C ASP A 403 12.59 19.58 2.78
N ILE A 404 11.65 20.43 2.36
CA ILE A 404 11.87 21.50 1.37
C ILE A 404 11.73 22.83 2.12
N LEU A 405 12.87 23.45 2.41
CA LEU A 405 12.95 24.63 3.29
C LEU A 405 13.09 25.91 2.48
N LEU A 406 12.50 27.02 2.92
CA LEU A 406 12.81 28.33 2.37
C LEU A 406 14.31 28.62 2.52
N GLU A 407 14.86 29.33 1.54
CA GLU A 407 16.23 29.83 1.64
C GLU A 407 16.34 30.83 2.80
N GLU A 408 17.54 30.95 3.38
CA GLU A 408 17.76 31.87 4.50
C GLU A 408 17.43 33.31 4.09
N GLY A 409 16.53 33.94 4.85
CA GLY A 409 16.05 35.31 4.57
C GLY A 409 14.99 35.42 3.47
N ALA A 410 14.61 34.32 2.80
CA ALA A 410 13.54 34.33 1.81
C ALA A 410 12.15 34.25 2.46
N SER A 411 11.15 34.87 1.83
CA SER A 411 9.74 34.77 2.21
C SER A 411 8.95 33.77 1.38
N THR A 412 9.53 33.27 0.29
CA THR A 412 8.95 32.27 -0.59
C THR A 412 10.05 31.37 -1.16
N ARG A 413 9.68 30.18 -1.64
CA ARG A 413 10.54 29.26 -2.35
C ARG A 413 9.83 28.68 -3.58
N ASN A 414 10.55 28.58 -4.68
CA ASN A 414 10.13 27.77 -5.82
C ASN A 414 10.36 26.28 -5.52
N VAL A 415 9.36 25.46 -5.77
CA VAL A 415 9.43 24.01 -5.77
C VAL A 415 9.63 23.56 -7.22
N THR A 416 10.65 22.77 -7.44
CA THR A 416 11.06 22.27 -8.76
C THR A 416 10.73 20.78 -8.92
N VAL A 417 10.88 20.26 -10.15
CA VAL A 417 10.82 18.82 -10.40
C VAL A 417 11.88 18.07 -9.57
N ALA A 418 13.10 18.61 -9.47
CA ALA A 418 14.16 18.10 -8.62
C ALA A 418 13.71 17.96 -7.15
N ASP A 419 13.01 18.97 -6.61
CA ASP A 419 12.49 18.89 -5.23
C ASP A 419 11.53 17.72 -5.03
N ILE A 420 10.71 17.37 -6.05
CA ILE A 420 9.80 16.21 -5.98
C ILE A 420 10.59 14.90 -5.94
N TYR A 421 11.58 14.74 -6.81
CA TYR A 421 12.45 13.57 -6.75
C TYR A 421 13.29 13.51 -5.46
N THR A 422 13.64 14.63 -4.84
CA THR A 422 14.34 14.64 -3.54
C THR A 422 13.42 14.22 -2.40
N ILE A 423 12.18 14.71 -2.37
CA ILE A 423 11.26 14.45 -1.26
C ILE A 423 10.61 13.05 -1.35
N THR A 424 10.31 12.54 -2.56
CA THR A 424 9.70 11.23 -2.81
C THR A 424 10.45 10.44 -3.90
N PRO A 425 11.65 9.90 -3.60
CA PRO A 425 12.54 9.34 -4.63
C PRO A 425 12.19 7.92 -5.08
N PHE A 426 11.26 7.22 -4.43
CA PHE A 426 11.10 5.77 -4.60
C PHE A 426 10.36 5.37 -5.85
N GLY A 427 9.53 6.25 -6.44
CA GLY A 427 8.73 5.88 -7.59
C GLY A 427 7.70 4.79 -7.25
N ASN A 428 7.12 4.81 -6.04
CA ASN A 428 6.12 3.81 -5.67
C ASN A 428 4.89 3.96 -6.56
N ARG A 429 4.24 2.83 -6.88
CA ARG A 429 2.92 2.89 -7.50
C ARG A 429 1.86 3.39 -6.51
N LEU A 430 0.87 4.10 -7.02
CA LEU A 430 -0.29 4.58 -6.30
C LEU A 430 -1.44 3.57 -6.49
N TYR A 431 -1.56 2.64 -5.56
CA TYR A 431 -2.64 1.65 -5.58
C TYR A 431 -3.90 2.24 -4.98
N THR A 432 -5.02 1.92 -5.61
CA THR A 432 -6.34 2.32 -5.14
C THR A 432 -7.16 1.10 -4.78
N TYR A 433 -7.84 1.18 -3.64
CA TYR A 433 -8.65 0.08 -3.11
C TYR A 433 -10.00 0.60 -2.66
N GLU A 434 -11.00 -0.26 -2.74
CA GLU A 434 -12.27 -0.01 -2.06
C GLU A 434 -12.25 -0.65 -0.67
N ILE A 435 -12.27 0.18 0.38
CA ILE A 435 -12.27 -0.29 1.77
C ILE A 435 -13.52 0.20 2.53
N THR A 436 -13.95 -0.57 3.52
CA THR A 436 -15.06 -0.16 4.39
C THR A 436 -14.62 0.87 5.43
N GLY A 437 -15.58 1.55 6.06
CA GLY A 437 -15.25 2.48 7.15
C GLY A 437 -14.54 1.79 8.32
N LYS A 438 -14.89 0.53 8.62
CA LYS A 438 -14.19 -0.30 9.60
C LYS A 438 -12.75 -0.62 9.18
N GLN A 439 -12.52 -0.95 7.92
CA GLN A 439 -11.16 -1.18 7.40
C GLN A 439 -10.31 0.10 7.42
N MET A 440 -10.92 1.25 7.12
CA MET A 440 -10.25 2.55 7.20
C MET A 440 -9.84 2.90 8.64
N ALA A 441 -10.69 2.59 9.63
CA ALA A 441 -10.33 2.71 11.03
C ALA A 441 -9.16 1.79 11.40
N GLN A 442 -9.20 0.51 10.99
CA GLN A 442 -8.09 -0.43 11.23
C GLN A 442 -6.77 0.04 10.61
N GLN A 443 -6.83 0.58 9.39
CA GLN A 443 -5.68 1.15 8.69
C GLN A 443 -5.02 2.27 9.50
N LEU A 444 -5.82 3.20 10.02
CA LEU A 444 -5.35 4.29 10.90
C LEU A 444 -4.86 3.77 12.26
N GLU A 445 -5.51 2.77 12.85
CA GLU A 445 -5.08 2.13 14.11
C GLU A 445 -3.70 1.45 13.97
N ASN A 446 -3.40 0.86 12.81
CA ASN A 446 -2.09 0.30 12.50
C ASN A 446 -1.02 1.40 12.35
N ALA A 447 -1.38 2.54 11.76
CA ALA A 447 -0.43 3.59 11.40
C ALA A 447 -0.05 4.52 12.57
N LEU A 448 -1.01 4.86 13.43
CA LEU A 448 -0.93 6.00 14.35
C LEU A 448 -0.29 5.69 15.72
N LEU A 449 0.31 4.52 15.92
CA LEU A 449 0.98 4.19 17.21
C LEU A 449 2.16 5.13 17.51
N GLY A 450 2.75 5.77 16.49
CA GLY A 450 3.88 6.68 16.63
C GLY A 450 5.23 5.97 16.77
N THR A 451 5.33 4.71 16.30
CA THR A 451 6.59 3.97 16.23
C THR A 451 7.13 3.96 14.80
N LYS A 452 8.43 3.64 14.65
CA LYS A 452 9.03 3.47 13.31
C LYS A 452 8.27 2.43 12.49
N ASP A 453 7.90 1.30 13.10
CA ASP A 453 7.23 0.22 12.39
C ASP A 453 5.78 0.58 12.05
N SER A 454 5.07 1.26 12.95
CA SER A 454 3.69 1.69 12.69
C SER A 454 3.63 2.70 11.54
N SER A 455 4.63 3.59 11.42
CA SER A 455 4.68 4.59 10.36
C SER A 455 4.65 3.99 8.95
N ASN A 456 5.16 2.76 8.79
CA ASN A 456 5.15 2.05 7.51
C ASN A 456 3.74 1.72 7.01
N PHE A 457 2.72 1.73 7.88
CA PHE A 457 1.33 1.51 7.50
C PHE A 457 0.62 2.79 7.05
N GLY A 458 1.30 3.90 6.77
CA GLY A 458 0.64 5.09 6.21
C GLY A 458 0.18 6.10 7.26
N ASP A 459 1.11 6.59 8.07
CA ASP A 459 0.88 7.60 9.13
C ASP A 459 0.73 9.04 8.63
N GLN A 460 0.95 9.27 7.34
CA GLN A 460 0.71 10.52 6.64
C GLN A 460 -0.48 10.36 5.70
N PHE A 461 -1.45 11.25 5.77
CA PHE A 461 -2.66 11.11 4.97
C PHE A 461 -3.34 12.45 4.67
N SER A 462 -4.18 12.47 3.65
CA SER A 462 -4.98 13.63 3.24
C SER A 462 -6.38 13.19 2.80
N GLY A 463 -7.31 14.15 2.68
CA GLY A 463 -8.73 13.93 2.34
C GLY A 463 -9.64 13.63 3.53
N ILE A 464 -9.06 13.24 4.66
CA ILE A 464 -9.77 12.94 5.91
C ILE A 464 -9.07 13.55 7.14
N THR A 465 -9.82 13.62 8.25
CA THR A 465 -9.33 13.87 9.61
C THR A 465 -9.80 12.72 10.48
N ALA A 466 -8.91 12.19 11.30
CA ALA A 466 -9.15 11.08 12.21
C ALA A 466 -8.91 11.51 13.66
N THR A 467 -9.85 11.18 14.54
CA THR A 467 -9.67 11.31 15.98
C THR A 467 -9.44 9.93 16.57
N TYR A 468 -8.52 9.82 17.53
CA TYR A 468 -8.15 8.55 18.14
C TYR A 468 -7.76 8.68 19.61
N GLU A 469 -7.78 7.56 20.32
CA GLU A 469 -7.34 7.42 21.69
C GLU A 469 -6.19 6.42 21.78
N LYS A 470 -5.24 6.65 22.71
CA LYS A 470 -4.24 5.64 23.08
C LYS A 470 -4.69 4.90 24.32
N VAL A 471 -5.02 3.62 24.17
CA VAL A 471 -5.50 2.75 25.26
C VAL A 471 -4.57 1.56 25.38
N ASN A 472 -3.92 1.40 26.53
CA ASN A 472 -3.00 0.28 26.82
C ASN A 472 -1.91 0.07 25.74
N GLY A 473 -1.34 1.16 25.22
CA GLY A 473 -0.30 1.12 24.18
C GLY A 473 -0.83 0.77 22.79
N LYS A 474 -2.14 0.78 22.57
CA LYS A 474 -2.79 0.62 21.27
C LYS A 474 -3.52 1.89 20.86
N VAL A 475 -3.67 2.11 19.57
CA VAL A 475 -4.54 3.17 19.03
C VAL A 475 -5.95 2.61 18.85
N LYS A 476 -6.95 3.41 19.25
CA LYS A 476 -8.35 3.19 18.94
C LYS A 476 -8.87 4.40 18.19
N VAL A 477 -9.29 4.23 16.94
CA VAL A 477 -9.91 5.32 16.16
C VAL A 477 -11.35 5.49 16.64
N THR A 478 -11.73 6.74 16.87
CA THR A 478 -13.04 7.12 17.43
C THR A 478 -13.92 7.87 16.45
N SER A 479 -13.33 8.60 15.50
CA SER A 479 -14.09 9.19 14.39
C SER A 479 -13.22 9.42 13.16
N ILE A 480 -13.86 9.40 11.99
CA ILE A 480 -13.26 9.79 10.71
C ILE A 480 -14.23 10.74 10.01
N THR A 481 -13.72 11.89 9.56
CA THR A 481 -14.50 12.89 8.79
C THR A 481 -13.74 13.28 7.54
N THR A 482 -14.40 13.34 6.39
CA THR A 482 -13.78 13.83 5.15
C THR A 482 -13.52 15.34 5.21
N ASP A 483 -12.63 15.87 4.36
CA ASP A 483 -12.40 17.31 4.27
C ASP A 483 -13.62 18.10 3.78
N ARG A 484 -14.63 17.41 3.21
CA ARG A 484 -15.95 17.97 2.89
C ARG A 484 -16.91 18.01 4.09
N GLY A 485 -16.50 17.51 5.25
CA GLY A 485 -17.30 17.47 6.47
C GLY A 485 -18.23 16.26 6.58
N GLU A 486 -18.08 15.25 5.72
CA GLU A 486 -18.92 14.05 5.74
C GLU A 486 -18.35 13.01 6.72
N PRO A 487 -19.14 12.49 7.67
CA PRO A 487 -18.67 11.46 8.58
C PRO A 487 -18.56 10.09 7.86
N ILE A 488 -17.50 9.35 8.17
CA ILE A 488 -17.32 7.94 7.79
C ILE A 488 -17.55 7.10 9.04
N SER A 489 -18.57 6.22 9.01
CA SER A 489 -18.84 5.31 10.12
C SER A 489 -17.71 4.29 10.26
N ILE A 490 -16.99 4.34 11.38
CA ILE A 490 -15.86 3.45 11.71
C ILE A 490 -16.28 2.01 12.03
N TYR A 491 -17.58 1.74 12.07
CA TYR A 491 -18.14 0.40 12.32
C TYR A 491 -18.77 -0.21 11.05
N ASP A 492 -18.90 0.57 9.99
CA ASP A 492 -19.52 0.14 8.75
C ASP A 492 -18.68 -0.95 8.08
N THR A 493 -19.30 -2.11 7.83
CA THR A 493 -18.70 -3.27 7.16
C THR A 493 -19.18 -3.45 5.73
N GLU A 494 -20.06 -2.59 5.22
CA GLU A 494 -20.71 -2.74 3.92
C GLU A 494 -20.38 -1.58 2.98
N LYS A 495 -20.48 -0.32 3.44
CA LYS A 495 -20.21 0.84 2.61
C LYS A 495 -18.72 0.95 2.33
N LYS A 496 -18.38 0.93 1.04
CA LYS A 496 -17.01 1.02 0.54
C LYS A 496 -16.66 2.45 0.12
N TYR A 497 -15.40 2.79 0.31
CA TYR A 497 -14.79 4.07 -0.02
C TYR A 497 -13.52 3.80 -0.83
N PRO A 498 -13.40 4.38 -2.04
CA PRO A 498 -12.14 4.35 -2.77
C PRO A 498 -11.08 5.14 -2.00
N VAL A 499 -9.92 4.54 -1.78
CA VAL A 499 -8.77 5.18 -1.14
C VAL A 499 -7.51 4.90 -1.93
N CYS A 500 -6.55 5.83 -1.92
CA CYS A 500 -5.24 5.65 -2.51
C CYS A 500 -4.20 5.34 -1.42
N VAL A 501 -3.23 4.50 -1.73
CA VAL A 501 -2.11 4.17 -0.85
C VAL A 501 -0.88 3.88 -1.71
N ASN A 502 0.32 4.29 -1.28
CA ASN A 502 1.52 3.92 -2.01
C ASN A 502 1.81 2.41 -1.87
N GLU A 503 2.41 1.82 -2.90
CA GLU A 503 2.68 0.39 -3.04
C GLU A 503 3.39 -0.22 -1.83
N TYR A 504 4.39 0.48 -1.29
CA TYR A 504 5.09 0.05 -0.08
C TYR A 504 4.11 -0.17 1.08
N CYS A 505 3.25 0.80 1.42
CA CYS A 505 2.29 0.64 2.51
C CYS A 505 1.25 -0.46 2.21
N ALA A 506 0.86 -0.61 0.93
CA ALA A 506 -0.17 -1.54 0.51
C ALA A 506 0.26 -3.02 0.60
N THR A 507 1.55 -3.29 0.34
CA THR A 507 2.08 -4.64 0.17
C THR A 507 2.77 -5.20 1.41
N LEU A 508 2.92 -4.40 2.46
CA LEU A 508 3.46 -4.85 3.75
C LEU A 508 2.61 -5.95 4.39
N GLU A 509 3.29 -6.89 5.05
CA GLU A 509 2.64 -7.87 5.90
C GLU A 509 1.84 -7.18 7.02
N GLY A 510 0.59 -7.60 7.21
CA GLY A 510 -0.35 -6.98 8.15
C GLY A 510 -1.05 -5.71 7.64
N SER A 511 -0.76 -5.27 6.41
CA SER A 511 -1.49 -4.16 5.77
C SER A 511 -2.94 -4.56 5.51
N VAL A 512 -3.88 -3.63 5.71
CA VAL A 512 -5.31 -3.85 5.42
C VAL A 512 -5.55 -4.10 3.92
N PHE A 513 -4.61 -3.68 3.08
CA PHE A 513 -4.68 -3.77 1.62
C PHE A 513 -4.07 -5.05 1.03
N LYS A 514 -3.23 -5.77 1.78
CA LYS A 514 -2.39 -6.88 1.27
C LYS A 514 -3.19 -7.94 0.50
N GLU A 515 -4.35 -8.31 1.04
CA GLU A 515 -5.23 -9.36 0.49
C GLU A 515 -6.35 -8.78 -0.39
N LEU A 516 -6.35 -7.47 -0.63
CA LEU A 516 -7.34 -6.81 -1.46
C LEU A 516 -6.81 -6.68 -2.89
N LYS A 517 -7.74 -6.65 -3.84
CA LYS A 517 -7.43 -6.37 -5.24
C LYS A 517 -7.54 -4.87 -5.50
N PRO A 518 -6.53 -4.20 -6.08
CA PRO A 518 -6.65 -2.80 -6.46
C PRO A 518 -7.72 -2.58 -7.55
N ILE A 519 -8.29 -1.38 -7.60
CA ILE A 519 -9.34 -0.98 -8.55
C ILE A 519 -8.77 -0.94 -9.98
N VAL A 520 -7.54 -0.44 -10.12
CA VAL A 520 -6.77 -0.42 -11.37
C VAL A 520 -5.71 -1.51 -11.37
N SER A 521 -5.26 -1.96 -12.54
CA SER A 521 -4.18 -2.95 -12.59
C SER A 521 -2.87 -2.33 -12.05
N PRO A 522 -1.96 -3.11 -11.46
CA PRO A 522 -0.65 -2.60 -11.07
C PRO A 522 0.11 -1.92 -12.20
N ASP A 523 -0.03 -2.41 -13.44
CA ASP A 523 0.61 -1.81 -14.61
C ASP A 523 0.09 -0.38 -14.90
N ASP A 524 -1.21 -0.16 -14.71
CA ASP A 524 -1.90 1.12 -14.93
C ASP A 524 -1.84 2.06 -13.71
N ALA A 525 -1.34 1.56 -12.56
CA ALA A 525 -1.24 2.36 -11.34
C ALA A 525 -0.24 3.52 -11.55
N PRO A 526 -0.64 4.78 -11.28
CA PRO A 526 0.24 5.94 -11.41
C PRO A 526 1.47 5.82 -10.51
N ILE A 527 2.58 6.46 -10.87
CA ILE A 527 3.81 6.48 -10.07
C ILE A 527 3.86 7.75 -9.22
N ASP A 528 4.20 7.66 -7.93
CA ASP A 528 4.09 8.74 -6.95
C ASP A 528 4.72 10.08 -7.38
N ASN A 529 6.02 10.10 -7.68
CA ASN A 529 6.78 11.29 -8.05
C ASN A 529 6.31 11.90 -9.39
N LEU A 530 6.12 11.08 -10.43
CA LEU A 530 5.61 11.52 -11.73
C LEU A 530 4.20 12.10 -11.60
N SER A 531 3.35 11.48 -10.79
CA SER A 531 1.99 11.95 -10.55
C SER A 531 1.97 13.23 -9.73
N ALA A 532 2.87 13.38 -8.75
CA ALA A 532 3.04 14.63 -8.02
C ALA A 532 3.49 15.77 -8.94
N ILE A 533 4.47 15.53 -9.81
CA ILE A 533 4.91 16.49 -10.83
C ILE A 533 3.74 16.90 -11.72
N GLN A 534 3.01 15.92 -12.26
CA GLN A 534 1.88 16.19 -13.15
C GLN A 534 0.74 16.95 -12.42
N ALA A 535 0.39 16.54 -11.20
CA ALA A 535 -0.62 17.23 -10.40
C ALA A 535 -0.23 18.68 -10.11
N LEU A 536 1.05 18.96 -9.87
CA LEU A 536 1.55 20.32 -9.68
C LEU A 536 1.54 21.12 -10.99
N ARG A 537 1.90 20.52 -12.13
CA ARG A 537 1.77 21.14 -13.46
C ARG A 537 0.30 21.53 -13.74
N ASP A 538 -0.63 20.61 -13.50
CA ASP A 538 -2.08 20.84 -13.64
C ASP A 538 -2.57 21.97 -12.72
N ARG A 539 -2.16 21.97 -11.45
CA ARG A 539 -2.49 23.06 -10.50
C ARG A 539 -1.92 24.39 -10.96
N ARG A 540 -0.67 24.44 -11.41
CA ARG A 540 -0.01 25.64 -11.93
C ARG A 540 -0.77 26.22 -13.11
N GLU A 541 -1.21 25.37 -14.04
CA GLU A 541 -2.01 25.79 -15.20
C GLU A 541 -3.38 26.34 -14.79
N ALA A 542 -4.03 25.73 -13.80
CA ALA A 542 -5.36 26.12 -13.34
C ALA A 542 -5.37 27.34 -12.41
N GLN A 543 -4.34 27.50 -11.56
CA GLN A 543 -4.36 28.42 -10.40
C GLN A 543 -3.16 29.39 -10.37
N GLY A 544 -2.17 29.21 -11.26
CA GLY A 544 -0.91 29.94 -11.25
C GLY A 544 0.13 29.31 -10.32
N LEU A 545 1.30 29.96 -10.21
CA LEU A 545 2.44 29.41 -9.48
C LEU A 545 2.24 29.33 -7.97
N LYS A 546 1.48 30.26 -7.37
CA LYS A 546 1.34 30.31 -5.91
C LYS A 546 0.55 29.10 -5.41
N MET A 547 1.12 28.37 -4.46
CA MET A 547 0.46 27.25 -3.81
C MET A 547 0.32 27.46 -2.30
N GLU A 548 -0.88 27.25 -1.80
CA GLU A 548 -1.15 27.17 -0.36
C GLU A 548 -0.89 25.75 0.13
N LEU A 549 -0.16 25.62 1.24
CA LEU A 549 0.14 24.33 1.86
C LEU A 549 -0.92 23.95 2.91
N ASP A 550 -1.26 22.67 2.95
CA ASP A 550 -2.17 22.14 3.95
C ASP A 550 -1.47 21.93 5.30
N THR A 551 -1.71 22.85 6.23
CA THR A 551 -1.17 22.81 7.60
C THR A 551 -2.17 22.25 8.61
N LYS A 552 -3.21 21.53 8.19
CA LYS A 552 -4.20 20.95 9.09
C LYS A 552 -3.61 19.79 9.89
N VAL A 553 -3.86 19.74 11.20
CA VAL A 553 -3.60 18.53 12.01
C VAL A 553 -4.68 17.51 11.66
N ARG A 554 -4.27 16.39 11.06
CA ARG A 554 -5.22 15.39 10.54
C ARG A 554 -5.38 14.18 11.46
N ALA A 555 -4.39 13.91 12.31
CA ALA A 555 -4.46 12.89 13.36
C ALA A 555 -4.60 13.58 14.73
N ILE A 556 -5.78 13.51 15.33
CA ILE A 556 -6.13 14.20 16.58
C ILE A 556 -6.18 13.17 17.70
N GLU A 557 -5.18 13.18 18.58
CA GLU A 557 -5.22 12.40 19.82
C GLU A 557 -6.12 13.06 20.84
N GLN A 558 -7.01 12.26 21.45
CA GLN A 558 -7.81 12.67 22.60
C GLN A 558 -7.54 11.74 23.80
N PRO A 559 -7.87 12.17 25.04
CA PRO A 559 -7.67 11.33 26.21
C PRO A 559 -8.44 10.01 26.11
N ALA A 560 -7.90 8.95 26.72
CA ALA A 560 -8.56 7.65 26.74
C ALA A 560 -9.93 7.70 27.46
N GLY A 561 -10.94 7.05 26.87
CA GLY A 561 -12.30 6.95 27.41
C GLY A 561 -13.20 8.16 27.11
N THR A 562 -12.72 9.16 26.36
CA THR A 562 -13.45 10.40 26.11
C THR A 562 -14.57 10.20 25.09
N TYR A 563 -14.32 9.46 24.01
CA TYR A 563 -15.30 9.24 22.94
C TYR A 563 -16.58 8.60 23.44
N LEU A 564 -16.47 7.47 24.14
CA LEU A 564 -17.63 6.74 24.63
C LEU A 564 -18.45 7.60 25.61
N ALA A 565 -17.78 8.32 26.51
CA ALA A 565 -18.46 9.21 27.44
C ALA A 565 -19.21 10.35 26.73
N GLU A 566 -18.59 10.98 25.73
CA GLU A 566 -19.19 12.06 24.95
C GLU A 566 -20.34 11.59 24.05
N GLU A 567 -20.19 10.46 23.36
CA GLU A 567 -21.23 9.86 22.54
C GLU A 567 -22.45 9.47 23.37
N ILE A 568 -22.23 8.84 24.53
CA ILE A 568 -23.32 8.45 25.44
C ILE A 568 -24.03 9.69 25.96
N THR A 569 -23.28 10.71 26.39
CA THR A 569 -23.85 11.97 26.87
C THR A 569 -24.68 12.66 25.77
N ARG A 570 -24.19 12.65 24.53
CA ARG A 570 -24.92 13.22 23.38
C ARG A 570 -26.18 12.42 23.07
N LEU A 571 -26.08 11.09 23.05
CA LEU A 571 -27.21 10.19 22.85
C LEU A 571 -28.29 10.39 23.92
N GLU A 572 -27.91 10.48 25.19
CA GLU A 572 -28.81 10.77 26.30
C GLU A 572 -29.52 12.11 26.10
N LYS A 573 -28.76 13.17 25.76
CA LYS A 573 -29.31 14.51 25.52
C LYS A 573 -30.29 14.54 24.35
N ASP A 574 -29.95 13.91 23.23
CA ASP A 574 -30.78 13.90 22.03
C ASP A 574 -32.07 13.09 22.25
N ALA A 575 -32.00 11.98 22.99
CA ALA A 575 -33.17 11.21 23.38
C ALA A 575 -34.09 11.96 24.35
N GLN A 576 -33.52 12.76 25.26
CA GLN A 576 -34.28 13.60 26.20
C GLN A 576 -35.08 14.73 25.50
N ALA A 577 -34.78 15.06 24.25
CA ALA A 577 -35.56 16.01 23.48
C ALA A 577 -37.00 15.53 23.20
N TYR A 578 -37.26 14.22 23.34
CA TYR A 578 -38.55 13.59 23.08
C TYR A 578 -39.20 13.08 24.37
N ARG A 579 -40.50 13.31 24.51
CA ARG A 579 -41.32 12.87 25.65
C ARG A 579 -42.43 11.94 25.20
N VAL A 580 -42.65 10.85 25.93
CA VAL A 580 -43.67 9.85 25.62
C VAL A 580 -45.05 10.49 25.51
N GLU A 581 -45.36 11.46 26.36
CA GLU A 581 -46.68 12.12 26.40
C GLU A 581 -46.97 12.99 25.17
N THR A 582 -45.94 13.42 24.44
CA THR A 582 -46.07 14.43 23.35
C THR A 582 -45.37 14.05 22.04
N VAL A 583 -44.76 12.86 21.96
CA VAL A 583 -44.05 12.40 20.76
C VAL A 583 -45.02 12.20 19.60
N LYS A 584 -44.64 12.63 18.40
CA LYS A 584 -45.48 12.58 17.21
C LYS A 584 -44.98 11.55 16.21
N SER A 585 -45.87 11.10 15.31
CA SER A 585 -45.50 10.17 14.24
C SER A 585 -44.44 10.72 13.28
N SER A 586 -44.35 12.05 13.10
CA SER A 586 -43.30 12.71 12.33
C SER A 586 -41.89 12.54 12.90
N ASP A 587 -41.75 12.15 14.17
CA ASP A 587 -40.47 11.97 14.85
C ASP A 587 -39.89 10.55 14.70
N THR A 588 -40.67 9.62 14.12
CA THR A 588 -40.36 8.19 14.06
C THR A 588 -38.94 7.89 13.56
N GLU A 589 -38.54 8.51 12.46
CA GLU A 589 -37.23 8.25 11.85
C GLU A 589 -36.07 8.71 12.73
N LYS A 590 -36.21 9.89 13.34
CA LYS A 590 -35.19 10.42 14.26
C LYS A 590 -35.03 9.53 15.49
N ILE A 591 -36.13 9.01 16.01
CA ILE A 591 -36.10 8.11 17.18
C ILE A 591 -35.50 6.76 16.80
N ARG A 592 -35.74 6.24 15.60
CA ARG A 592 -35.08 5.02 15.10
C ARG A 592 -33.56 5.18 14.98
N LEU A 593 -33.10 6.32 14.47
CA LEU A 593 -31.67 6.61 14.40
C LEU A 593 -31.01 6.64 15.80
N LEU A 594 -31.72 7.16 16.81
CA LEU A 594 -31.23 7.12 18.21
C LEU A 594 -31.16 5.69 18.76
N ASP A 595 -32.17 4.85 18.48
CA ASP A 595 -32.18 3.43 18.87
C ASP A 595 -31.04 2.65 18.19
N GLU A 596 -30.80 2.88 16.89
CA GLU A 596 -29.69 2.28 16.16
C GLU A 596 -28.34 2.72 16.71
N LYS A 597 -28.15 4.02 16.99
CA LYS A 597 -26.90 4.53 17.57
C LYS A 597 -26.64 3.96 18.97
N GLY A 598 -27.66 3.80 19.80
CA GLY A 598 -27.52 3.15 21.10
C GLY A 598 -27.07 1.69 20.98
N LYS A 599 -27.63 0.93 20.03
CA LYS A 599 -27.19 -0.46 19.76
C LYS A 599 -25.75 -0.53 19.25
N GLU A 600 -25.34 0.42 18.41
CA GLU A 600 -23.95 0.56 17.95
C GLU A 600 -22.99 0.77 19.13
N LEU A 601 -23.32 1.68 20.06
CA LEU A 601 -22.50 1.92 21.25
C LEU A 601 -22.41 0.68 22.16
N LEU A 602 -23.50 -0.08 22.34
CA LEU A 602 -23.47 -1.33 23.11
C LEU A 602 -22.63 -2.44 22.47
N ALA A 603 -22.45 -2.40 21.15
CA ALA A 603 -21.60 -3.35 20.43
C ALA A 603 -20.09 -3.02 20.57
N ASN A 604 -19.75 -1.85 21.11
CA ASN A 604 -18.35 -1.48 21.35
C ASN A 604 -17.75 -2.35 22.48
N PRO A 605 -16.64 -3.07 22.24
CA PRO A 605 -16.06 -3.98 23.24
C PRO A 605 -15.48 -3.25 24.47
N ASP A 606 -15.17 -1.96 24.35
CA ASP A 606 -14.52 -1.16 25.39
C ASP A 606 -15.54 -0.41 26.29
N ILE A 607 -16.84 -0.58 26.04
CA ILE A 607 -17.89 0.07 26.84
C ILE A 607 -17.99 -0.54 28.25
N SER A 608 -17.91 0.32 29.27
CA SER A 608 -17.98 -0.11 30.67
C SER A 608 -19.40 -0.54 31.05
N GLU A 609 -19.56 -1.33 32.13
CA GLU A 609 -20.89 -1.71 32.63
C GLU A 609 -21.75 -0.50 33.04
N GLU A 610 -21.12 0.57 33.55
CA GLU A 610 -21.82 1.81 33.87
C GLU A 610 -22.35 2.49 32.59
N GLN A 611 -21.52 2.56 31.57
CA GLN A 611 -21.88 3.11 30.25
C GLN A 611 -22.95 2.27 29.55
N LYS A 612 -22.89 0.93 29.63
CA LYS A 612 -23.96 0.04 29.12
C LYS A 612 -25.29 0.35 29.79
N ASN A 613 -25.28 0.58 31.11
CA ASN A 613 -26.49 0.93 31.84
C ASN A 613 -27.06 2.29 31.40
N GLN A 614 -26.22 3.27 31.08
CA GLN A 614 -26.66 4.55 30.51
C GLN A 614 -27.31 4.36 29.13
N VAL A 615 -26.65 3.65 28.23
CA VAL A 615 -27.17 3.41 26.87
C VAL A 615 -28.47 2.59 26.90
N ASN A 616 -28.56 1.56 27.74
CA ASN A 616 -29.77 0.75 27.89
C ASN A 616 -30.97 1.59 28.35
N LYS A 617 -30.79 2.58 29.23
CA LYS A 617 -31.87 3.51 29.61
C LYS A 617 -32.37 4.32 28.42
N VAL A 618 -31.47 4.75 27.53
CA VAL A 618 -31.86 5.44 26.29
C VAL A 618 -32.62 4.52 25.35
N LEU A 619 -32.19 3.27 25.20
CA LEU A 619 -32.89 2.27 24.38
C LEU A 619 -34.29 1.94 24.93
N GLU A 620 -34.45 1.85 26.25
CA GLU A 620 -35.76 1.70 26.88
C GLU A 620 -36.67 2.91 26.61
N HIS A 621 -36.12 4.12 26.68
CA HIS A 621 -36.87 5.36 26.39
C HIS A 621 -37.29 5.45 24.92
N THR A 622 -36.38 5.21 23.98
CA THR A 622 -36.68 5.20 22.53
C THR A 622 -37.72 4.14 22.17
N LYS A 623 -37.65 2.95 22.77
CA LYS A 623 -38.68 1.92 22.63
C LYS A 623 -40.04 2.41 23.13
N ALA A 624 -40.12 3.03 24.30
CA ALA A 624 -41.37 3.57 24.84
C ALA A 624 -41.96 4.67 23.94
N LEU A 625 -41.11 5.53 23.37
CA LEU A 625 -41.52 6.55 22.39
C LEU A 625 -42.14 5.92 21.14
N LEU A 626 -41.47 4.93 20.54
CA LEU A 626 -41.95 4.24 19.33
C LEU A 626 -43.24 3.44 19.58
N GLU A 627 -43.34 2.76 20.73
CA GLU A 627 -44.55 2.06 21.13
C GLU A 627 -45.72 3.04 21.26
N ARG A 628 -45.48 4.22 21.83
CA ARG A 628 -46.51 5.24 21.99
C ARG A 628 -47.01 5.82 20.66
N ILE A 629 -46.10 6.06 19.70
CA ILE A 629 -46.47 6.45 18.34
C ILE A 629 -47.34 5.35 17.70
N SER A 630 -46.90 4.09 17.81
CA SER A 630 -47.62 2.94 17.26
C SER A 630 -49.03 2.80 17.86
N MET A 631 -49.19 2.97 19.17
CA MET A 631 -50.49 2.95 19.84
C MET A 631 -51.43 4.05 19.33
N ALA A 632 -50.91 5.28 19.15
CA ALA A 632 -51.69 6.39 18.60
C ALA A 632 -52.16 6.07 17.16
N GLN A 633 -51.28 5.57 16.31
CA GLN A 633 -51.62 5.18 14.94
C GLN A 633 -52.64 4.03 14.89
N GLN A 634 -52.48 3.01 15.74
CA GLN A 634 -53.41 1.88 15.81
C GLN A 634 -54.79 2.27 16.34
N ALA A 635 -54.87 3.26 17.24
CA ALA A 635 -56.14 3.77 17.75
C ALA A 635 -57.04 4.36 16.65
N LEU A 636 -56.46 4.78 15.51
CA LEU A 636 -57.17 5.25 14.32
C LEU A 636 -57.51 4.15 13.31
N GLN A 637 -57.11 2.90 13.57
CA GLN A 637 -57.19 1.77 12.63
C GLN A 637 -58.03 0.60 13.16
N THR A 638 -58.91 0.85 14.14
CA THR A 638 -59.78 -0.21 14.69
C THR A 638 -60.75 -0.75 13.62
N GLU A 639 -61.18 -2.00 13.77
CA GLU A 639 -62.16 -2.61 12.86
C GLU A 639 -63.49 -1.84 12.81
N ASN A 640 -63.90 -1.20 13.91
CA ASN A 640 -65.10 -0.38 13.91
C ASN A 640 -64.92 0.87 13.04
N ILE A 641 -63.78 1.56 13.15
CA ILE A 641 -63.45 2.73 12.32
C ILE A 641 -63.38 2.34 10.84
N LYS A 642 -62.69 1.23 10.51
CA LYS A 642 -62.59 0.74 9.13
C LYS A 642 -63.93 0.38 8.50
N LYS A 643 -64.86 -0.17 9.29
CA LYS A 643 -66.22 -0.45 8.82
C LYS A 643 -67.04 0.83 8.65
N ALA A 644 -66.89 1.78 9.58
CA ALA A 644 -67.54 3.09 9.52
C ALA A 644 -67.07 3.93 8.31
N ASP A 645 -65.79 3.84 7.93
CA ASP A 645 -65.24 4.54 6.76
C ASP A 645 -65.91 4.12 5.43
N LYS A 646 -66.59 2.96 5.38
CA LYS A 646 -67.34 2.48 4.20
C LYS A 646 -68.79 2.98 4.15
N ILE A 647 -69.24 3.68 5.18
CA ILE A 647 -70.61 4.15 5.35
C ILE A 647 -70.62 5.66 5.15
N ASN A 648 -71.36 6.14 4.16
CA ASN A 648 -71.55 7.55 3.88
C ASN A 648 -73.00 7.97 4.09
N THR A 649 -73.28 9.27 4.09
CA THR A 649 -74.63 9.77 4.38
C THR A 649 -75.68 9.36 3.35
N ASP A 650 -75.25 9.00 2.14
CA ASP A 650 -76.16 8.70 1.02
C ASP A 650 -76.55 7.22 0.99
N ASN A 651 -75.78 6.34 1.65
CA ASN A 651 -75.98 4.90 1.68
C ASN A 651 -76.19 4.31 3.08
N VAL A 652 -76.19 5.13 4.14
CA VAL A 652 -76.32 4.68 5.53
C VAL A 652 -77.68 4.04 5.79
N LYS A 653 -77.68 2.88 6.46
CA LYS A 653 -78.89 2.12 6.84
C LYS A 653 -79.08 2.12 8.35
N VAL A 654 -80.32 1.91 8.80
CA VAL A 654 -80.64 1.78 10.23
C VAL A 654 -79.83 0.66 10.90
N THR A 655 -79.52 -0.41 10.17
CA THR A 655 -78.68 -1.54 10.63
C THR A 655 -77.23 -1.18 10.92
N ASP A 656 -76.73 -0.05 10.42
CA ASP A 656 -75.33 0.37 10.56
C ASP A 656 -75.07 1.10 11.90
N LYS A 657 -76.14 1.43 12.65
CA LYS A 657 -76.09 2.23 13.88
C LYS A 657 -75.05 1.73 14.88
N THR A 658 -75.04 0.44 15.19
CA THR A 658 -74.12 -0.14 16.17
C THR A 658 -72.65 -0.02 15.75
N VAL A 659 -72.36 -0.16 14.44
CA VAL A 659 -71.01 -0.02 13.90
C VAL A 659 -70.53 1.43 14.06
N LEU A 660 -71.38 2.40 13.71
CA LEU A 660 -71.08 3.82 13.82
C LEU A 660 -70.94 4.29 15.28
N GLU A 661 -71.77 3.79 16.20
CA GLU A 661 -71.66 4.08 17.64
C GLU A 661 -70.35 3.56 18.24
N ASN A 662 -69.93 2.35 17.86
CA ASN A 662 -68.65 1.79 18.29
C ASN A 662 -67.46 2.56 17.69
N ALA A 663 -67.53 2.91 16.39
CA ALA A 663 -66.49 3.69 15.73
C ALA A 663 -66.33 5.09 16.35
N LYS A 664 -67.44 5.74 16.69
CA LYS A 664 -67.42 7.01 17.41
C LYS A 664 -66.69 6.89 18.75
N ARG A 665 -67.00 5.84 19.52
CA ARG A 665 -66.36 5.60 20.83
C ARG A 665 -64.85 5.35 20.69
N ASP A 666 -64.45 4.60 19.68
CA ASP A 666 -63.04 4.34 19.38
C ASP A 666 -62.31 5.65 19.00
N LEU A 667 -62.90 6.48 18.14
CA LEU A 667 -62.34 7.78 17.73
C LEU A 667 -62.26 8.78 18.89
N GLU A 668 -63.29 8.88 19.73
CA GLU A 668 -63.27 9.74 20.93
C GLU A 668 -62.21 9.29 21.95
N THR A 669 -62.03 7.96 22.08
CA THR A 669 -60.97 7.38 22.91
C THR A 669 -59.59 7.72 22.33
N ALA A 670 -59.44 7.60 21.01
CA ALA A 670 -58.22 7.95 20.30
C ALA A 670 -57.88 9.44 20.47
N GLU A 671 -58.87 10.34 20.32
CA GLU A 671 -58.69 11.78 20.54
C GLU A 671 -58.29 12.06 21.98
N LYS A 672 -58.98 11.47 22.96
CA LYS A 672 -58.73 11.75 24.37
C LYS A 672 -57.36 11.26 24.83
N LEU A 673 -56.98 10.04 24.46
CA LEU A 673 -55.78 9.40 24.99
C LEU A 673 -54.51 9.81 24.24
N TYR A 674 -54.61 10.16 22.96
CA TYR A 674 -53.44 10.35 22.09
C TYR A 674 -53.40 11.72 21.39
N LYS A 675 -54.25 12.69 21.79
CA LYS A 675 -54.31 14.03 21.18
C LYS A 675 -52.94 14.67 20.93
N GLN A 676 -52.06 14.57 21.92
CA GLN A 676 -50.73 15.20 21.92
C GLN A 676 -49.70 14.40 21.10
N ASN A 677 -50.04 13.17 20.73
CA ASN A 677 -49.18 12.26 19.97
C ASN A 677 -49.48 12.27 18.45
N TYR A 678 -50.49 13.04 18.02
CA TYR A 678 -50.80 13.23 16.61
C TYR A 678 -50.12 14.49 16.07
N THR A 679 -49.77 14.44 14.79
CA THR A 679 -49.51 15.63 13.98
C THR A 679 -50.80 16.45 13.82
N GLU A 680 -50.67 17.71 13.39
CA GLU A 680 -51.83 18.55 13.13
C GLU A 680 -52.75 17.96 12.06
N GLU A 681 -52.16 17.33 11.04
CA GLU A 681 -52.90 16.68 9.96
C GLU A 681 -53.66 15.44 10.46
N GLU A 682 -53.00 14.54 11.20
CA GLU A 682 -53.64 13.35 11.78
C GLU A 682 -54.78 13.74 12.72
N LEU A 683 -54.61 14.79 13.52
CA LEU A 683 -55.65 15.31 14.40
C LEU A 683 -56.82 15.92 13.61
N ALA A 684 -56.55 16.61 12.50
CA ALA A 684 -57.58 17.14 11.61
C ALA A 684 -58.37 16.00 10.92
N GLN A 685 -57.68 14.94 10.48
CA GLN A 685 -58.29 13.74 9.92
C GLN A 685 -59.18 13.03 10.96
N LEU A 686 -58.69 12.87 12.20
CA LEU A 686 -59.47 12.30 13.31
C LEU A 686 -60.77 13.09 13.51
N LYS A 687 -60.68 14.42 13.64
CA LYS A 687 -61.86 15.27 13.83
C LYS A 687 -62.84 15.18 12.66
N THR A 688 -62.34 15.11 11.43
CA THR A 688 -63.16 14.93 10.22
C THR A 688 -63.92 13.60 10.27
N LYS A 689 -63.24 12.50 10.66
CA LYS A 689 -63.88 11.19 10.84
C LYS A 689 -64.95 11.23 11.92
N LEU A 690 -64.69 11.86 13.08
CA LEU A 690 -65.68 12.03 14.14
C LEU A 690 -66.94 12.77 13.65
N GLN A 691 -66.74 13.86 12.90
CA GLN A 691 -67.85 14.63 12.33
C GLN A 691 -68.65 13.80 11.32
N GLN A 692 -67.99 13.03 10.46
CA GLN A 692 -68.66 12.17 9.48
C GLN A 692 -69.47 11.06 10.15
N VAL A 693 -68.90 10.38 11.15
CA VAL A 693 -69.62 9.35 11.92
C VAL A 693 -70.83 9.95 12.64
N GLN A 694 -70.69 11.12 13.25
CA GLN A 694 -71.80 11.82 13.89
C GLN A 694 -72.90 12.19 12.90
N LYS A 695 -72.55 12.72 11.72
CA LYS A 695 -73.50 13.06 10.65
C LYS A 695 -74.30 11.83 10.19
N ASN A 696 -73.65 10.68 10.04
CA ASN A 696 -74.30 9.42 9.68
C ASN A 696 -75.26 8.94 10.79
N LEU A 697 -74.87 9.03 12.06
CA LEU A 697 -75.74 8.70 13.20
C LEU A 697 -76.99 9.60 13.26
N ASP A 698 -76.83 10.89 12.99
CA ASP A 698 -77.96 11.84 12.94
C ASP A 698 -78.91 11.55 11.76
N ALA A 699 -78.38 11.11 10.61
CA ALA A 699 -79.19 10.65 9.48
C ALA A 699 -80.03 9.41 9.84
N ILE A 700 -79.44 8.41 10.51
CA ILE A 700 -80.19 7.25 11.03
C ILE A 700 -81.30 7.68 11.98
N LYS A 701 -81.03 8.63 12.89
CA LYS A 701 -82.03 9.14 13.83
C LYS A 701 -83.22 9.79 13.10
N LYS A 702 -82.99 10.47 11.99
CA LYS A 702 -84.06 11.02 11.13
C LYS A 702 -84.87 9.92 10.41
N MET A 703 -84.20 8.85 9.93
CA MET A 703 -84.88 7.70 9.31
C MET A 703 -85.77 6.94 10.31
N GLN A 704 -85.30 6.77 11.55
CA GLN A 704 -86.08 6.12 12.61
C GLN A 704 -87.32 6.96 13.02
N ASN A 705 -87.25 8.28 12.91
CA ASN A 705 -88.37 9.19 13.21
C ASN A 705 -89.40 9.32 12.07
N THR A 706 -89.11 8.81 10.87
CA THR A 706 -90.03 8.82 9.71
C THR A 706 -90.84 7.52 9.55
N HIS A 707 -90.74 6.58 10.49
CA HIS A 707 -91.49 5.29 10.53
C HIS A 707 -92.43 5.17 11.75
N ALA A 708 -93.00 6.27 12.24
CA ALA A 708 -94.15 6.19 13.15
C ALA A 708 -95.43 5.90 12.34
N PRO A 709 -96.26 4.89 12.69
CA PRO A 709 -97.43 4.54 11.89
C PRO A 709 -98.57 5.55 12.06
N GLU A 710 -99.07 6.08 10.94
CA GLU A 710 -100.37 6.75 10.88
C GLU A 710 -101.49 5.72 11.08
N ASN A 711 -102.32 6.00 12.08
CA ASN A 711 -103.49 5.23 12.43
C ASN A 711 -104.68 5.78 11.61
N ASN A 712 -105.20 5.01 10.66
CA ASN A 712 -106.52 5.25 10.08
C ASN A 712 -107.31 3.94 10.03
N GLY A 713 -108.39 3.91 10.81
CA GLY A 713 -109.32 2.79 10.88
C GLY A 713 -110.24 2.69 9.66
N GLY A 714 -110.87 1.53 9.52
CA GLY A 714 -111.98 1.32 8.59
C GLY A 714 -112.03 -0.12 8.11
N GLY A 715 -113.00 -0.90 8.61
CA GLY A 715 -113.13 -2.33 8.34
C GLY A 715 -113.32 -2.68 6.86
N ALA A 716 -112.94 -3.90 6.47
CA ALA A 716 -113.86 -4.94 6.00
C ALA A 716 -113.12 -6.14 5.37
N VAL A 717 -113.54 -7.34 5.80
CA VAL A 717 -113.65 -8.60 5.03
C VAL A 717 -112.41 -9.51 4.84
N ASN A 718 -112.51 -10.67 5.50
CA ASN A 718 -111.84 -11.99 5.30
C ASN A 718 -112.00 -12.50 3.84
N PRO A 719 -111.21 -13.44 3.24
CA PRO A 719 -110.80 -14.71 3.89
C PRO A 719 -109.49 -15.42 3.43
N LYS A 720 -109.08 -16.44 4.22
CA LYS A 720 -108.32 -17.68 3.86
C LYS A 720 -106.81 -17.49 3.53
N THR A 721 -105.85 -18.32 3.93
CA THR A 721 -105.75 -19.74 4.34
C THR A 721 -104.34 -20.01 4.89
N ALA A 722 -104.23 -20.95 5.85
CA ALA A 722 -103.17 -21.97 6.09
C ALA A 722 -101.67 -21.55 6.07
N ASP A 723 -100.74 -22.06 6.88
CA ASP A 723 -100.67 -23.31 7.63
C ASP A 723 -99.54 -23.20 8.68
N ALA A 724 -99.56 -24.12 9.64
CA ALA A 724 -98.62 -24.33 10.74
C ALA A 724 -97.18 -24.56 10.25
N THR A 725 -96.11 -24.44 11.06
CA THR A 725 -95.70 -25.51 12.00
C THR A 725 -94.45 -25.07 12.80
N GLN A 726 -94.60 -24.99 14.14
CA GLN A 726 -93.76 -25.54 15.23
C GLN A 726 -92.21 -25.33 15.28
N VAL A 727 -91.65 -24.79 16.40
CA VAL A 727 -91.06 -25.49 17.59
C VAL A 727 -89.52 -25.42 17.54
N THR A 728 -88.68 -25.17 18.56
CA THR A 728 -88.79 -24.90 20.01
C THR A 728 -87.36 -24.62 20.56
N ILE A 729 -87.22 -23.56 21.39
CA ILE A 729 -86.52 -23.42 22.70
C ILE A 729 -85.12 -24.08 22.90
N TRP A 730 -84.02 -23.36 23.17
CA TRP A 730 -83.53 -22.66 24.42
C TRP A 730 -82.69 -23.53 25.40
N LEU A 731 -81.67 -22.90 26.04
CA LEU A 731 -80.88 -23.26 27.27
C LEU A 731 -79.66 -24.21 27.09
N ILE A 732 -78.47 -24.10 27.71
CA ILE A 732 -77.87 -23.44 28.92
C ILE A 732 -76.32 -23.47 28.74
N MET A 733 -75.57 -22.37 28.96
CA MET A 733 -74.74 -22.00 30.14
C MET A 733 -73.63 -22.97 30.67
N MET A 734 -72.38 -22.48 30.60
CA MET A 734 -71.22 -22.56 31.55
C MET A 734 -70.81 -23.88 32.25
N MET A 735 -69.55 -24.32 32.08
CA MET A 735 -68.44 -24.21 33.07
C MET A 735 -67.15 -24.98 32.67
N ALA A 736 -66.02 -24.33 32.95
CA ALA A 736 -64.76 -24.83 33.55
C ALA A 736 -63.94 -26.01 32.94
N ALA A 737 -62.72 -25.64 32.53
CA ALA A 737 -61.43 -26.08 33.09
C ALA A 737 -60.74 -27.39 32.61
N THR A 738 -59.44 -27.18 32.34
CA THR A 738 -58.26 -28.08 32.43
C THR A 738 -57.98 -29.11 31.33
N GLY A 739 -56.73 -29.05 30.84
CA GLY A 739 -55.90 -30.26 30.75
C GLY A 739 -55.44 -30.73 29.36
N SER A 740 -54.37 -30.11 28.85
CA SER A 740 -53.10 -30.75 28.44
C SER A 740 -53.03 -32.08 27.66
N LEU A 741 -52.20 -32.04 26.59
CA LEU A 741 -51.48 -33.12 25.89
C LEU A 741 -52.35 -34.12 25.07
N THR A 742 -52.04 -34.50 23.83
CA THR A 742 -50.75 -34.98 23.29
C THR A 742 -50.78 -34.97 21.75
N ALA A 743 -49.60 -34.84 21.16
CA ALA A 743 -49.30 -34.84 19.73
C ALA A 743 -49.64 -36.15 18.98
N LEU A 744 -49.85 -36.02 17.66
CA LEU A 744 -49.40 -37.02 16.69
C LEU A 744 -49.05 -36.39 15.34
N ARG A 745 -47.74 -36.46 15.03
CA ARG A 745 -47.13 -36.30 13.71
C ARG A 745 -47.45 -37.51 12.82
N TYR A 746 -47.61 -37.29 11.51
CA TYR A 746 -47.03 -38.03 10.36
C TYR A 746 -47.78 -37.58 9.09
N LYS A 747 -47.25 -37.48 7.86
CA LYS A 747 -45.95 -37.50 7.16
C LYS A 747 -46.34 -37.06 5.72
N LYS A 748 -45.70 -36.07 5.09
CA LYS A 748 -44.48 -36.10 4.23
C LYS A 748 -44.74 -36.30 2.72
N LYS A 749 -44.00 -35.48 1.94
CA LYS A 749 -43.65 -35.51 0.51
C LYS A 749 -44.63 -34.75 -0.41
N ASN A 750 -44.20 -33.79 -1.23
CA ASN A 750 -42.88 -33.51 -1.84
C ASN A 750 -42.33 -32.13 -1.47
#